data_AF-A0AAU7CQ71-F1
#
_entry.id   AF-A0AAU7CQ71-F1
#
_cell.length_a   1.000
_cell.length_b   1.000
_cell.length_c   1.000
_cell.angle_alpha   90.00
_cell.angle_beta   90.00
_cell.angle_gamma   90.00
#
_symmetry.space_group_name_H-M   'P 1'
#
loop_
_entity.id
_entity.type
_entity.pdbx_description
1 polymer ?
#
loop_
_entity_poly.entity_id
_entity_poly.type
_entity_poly.pdbx_seq_one_letter_code
_entity_poly.pdbx_strand_id
1 'polypeptide(L)'
;MEAAANSVASVLNDNLLAIQASGSNTWMAHFPNPSNGQLTTIDNMVVPANTIVIFVGGRSLPGESEAGEGSTGGFGAQGSQAWLDLISARGQTGALAANPTDFGPWGGSISFDNSGDTSWFYGQDTNGLARNQTDFRTVAEHEVGHVLGVGTSPSWSTYVSAGTFVGPTSMANRGGQAVLLDTNAQHWAPGTKSDGVDALMTPTVQSGLRRTFTSLDYAVLKDLGWSVQPPAQSVFQWGAPSYTVSETSGSLLVTVQRSGGSGAASVSYATSDGTATAGFDYTAVTGTLNFAPGQTVQSFVIPILNDQVADGNETINLILANPSAGATLGFPSSAVVTIIAPGHHPIGDYDGVGFTQIGIFRPSNAMWTILNHTGGRGSAFGAANLFDIPVPGDYDGIGRTEQAVFRPSTGQWIILNPVNQTQRVVYFGALNLFDIPVPGDYDGIGRTQPAVFRPSTGQWIIYNPITNTQRVAYYGATNLFDIPVPGDYDGIGRTQLAVFRPSTATWAIYNPLTNTQRFVSYGAANLFDIPVPGDYDGVGRTEMAVFRPSNGQWVILNPIDQSQRLVYFGATNYFDIPLQAPIASLKKLGKFGGNSLTALSTVSAQQVSSAASAFTALSTSQGETSSNSVEIITGDDQATSTLPRRKSSSQSITRLAWLDVLNGAS
;
A
#
# COMPACT_ATOMS: atom_id res chain seq x y z
N MET A 1 4.63 -29.39 -32.03
CA MET A 1 5.66 -29.02 -33.01
C MET A 1 5.82 -27.52 -33.09
N GLU A 2 4.81 -26.75 -33.50
CA GLU A 2 4.90 -25.28 -33.61
C GLU A 2 5.43 -24.60 -32.34
N ALA A 3 4.95 -24.99 -31.16
CA ALA A 3 5.46 -24.46 -29.89
C ALA A 3 6.95 -24.74 -29.64
N ALA A 4 7.48 -25.88 -30.10
CA ALA A 4 8.89 -26.22 -30.01
C ALA A 4 9.72 -25.42 -31.03
N ALA A 5 9.26 -25.37 -32.28
CA ALA A 5 9.89 -24.56 -33.33
C ALA A 5 9.96 -23.08 -32.95
N ASN A 6 8.87 -22.51 -32.41
CA ASN A 6 8.83 -21.13 -31.94
C ASN A 6 9.75 -20.88 -30.75
N SER A 7 9.92 -21.87 -29.85
CA SER A 7 10.85 -21.80 -28.72
C SER A 7 12.27 -21.49 -29.21
N VAL A 8 12.73 -22.26 -30.20
CA VAL A 8 14.08 -22.11 -30.76
C VAL A 8 14.17 -20.93 -31.73
N ALA A 9 13.21 -20.77 -32.63
CA ALA A 9 13.21 -19.69 -33.62
C ALA A 9 13.18 -18.29 -32.97
N SER A 10 12.56 -18.14 -31.79
CA SER A 10 12.49 -16.86 -31.09
C SER A 10 13.84 -16.29 -30.65
N VAL A 11 14.90 -17.10 -30.67
CA VAL A 11 16.26 -16.68 -30.28
C VAL A 11 17.24 -16.59 -31.44
N LEU A 12 16.83 -17.02 -32.64
CA LEU A 12 17.65 -16.96 -33.85
C LEU A 12 17.46 -15.59 -34.53
N ASN A 13 18.57 -14.92 -34.84
CA ASN A 13 18.59 -13.63 -35.52
C ASN A 13 19.49 -13.67 -36.77
N ASP A 14 19.42 -14.79 -37.48
CA ASP A 14 20.10 -15.02 -38.75
C ASP A 14 19.39 -14.33 -39.91
N ASN A 15 20.18 -13.99 -40.94
CA ASN A 15 19.67 -13.45 -42.20
C ASN A 15 19.88 -14.48 -43.30
N LEU A 16 18.85 -15.30 -43.57
CA LEU A 16 18.92 -16.36 -44.56
C LEU A 16 18.37 -15.87 -45.90
N LEU A 17 19.19 -16.01 -46.95
CA LEU A 17 18.75 -15.69 -48.31
C LEU A 17 17.64 -16.65 -48.77
N ALA A 18 16.75 -16.16 -49.64
CA ALA A 18 15.75 -17.02 -50.27
C ALA A 18 16.42 -18.01 -51.23
N ILE A 19 15.89 -19.24 -51.29
CA ILE A 19 16.21 -20.23 -52.32
C ILE A 19 15.06 -20.25 -53.32
N GLN A 20 15.31 -19.68 -54.50
CA GLN A 20 14.34 -19.66 -55.60
C GLN A 20 15.06 -19.87 -56.93
N ALA A 21 14.98 -21.09 -57.44
CA ALA A 21 15.56 -21.46 -58.73
C ALA A 21 14.96 -20.63 -59.86
N SER A 22 15.78 -20.21 -60.82
CA SER A 22 15.37 -19.45 -62.00
C SER A 22 16.36 -19.62 -63.15
N GLY A 23 15.89 -19.45 -64.39
CA GLY A 23 16.74 -19.62 -65.57
C GLY A 23 17.32 -21.03 -65.67
N SER A 24 18.65 -21.13 -65.75
CA SER A 24 19.39 -22.40 -65.79
C SER A 24 19.71 -23.00 -64.41
N ASN A 25 19.42 -22.27 -63.32
CA ASN A 25 19.71 -22.73 -61.98
C ASN A 25 18.64 -23.72 -61.52
N THR A 26 19.07 -24.84 -60.94
CA THR A 26 18.20 -25.87 -60.36
C THR A 26 18.74 -26.33 -59.01
N TRP A 27 17.86 -26.82 -58.15
CA TRP A 27 18.26 -27.53 -56.95
C TRP A 27 17.24 -28.58 -56.54
N MET A 28 17.65 -29.48 -55.67
CA MET A 28 16.88 -30.62 -55.19
C MET A 28 17.07 -30.69 -53.68
N ALA A 29 15.97 -30.67 -52.92
CA ALA A 29 16.01 -30.96 -51.50
C ALA A 29 15.85 -32.47 -51.30
N HIS A 30 16.76 -33.11 -50.56
CA HIS A 30 16.72 -34.53 -50.25
C HIS A 30 16.54 -34.73 -48.74
N PHE A 31 15.58 -35.54 -48.31
CA PHE A 31 15.36 -35.81 -46.89
C PHE A 31 14.61 -37.14 -46.68
N PRO A 32 14.82 -37.84 -45.55
CA PRO A 32 13.99 -38.99 -45.19
C PRO A 32 12.53 -38.57 -45.04
N ASN A 33 11.62 -39.25 -45.73
CA ASN A 33 10.19 -38.94 -45.62
C ASN A 33 9.72 -39.17 -44.19
N PRO A 34 9.11 -38.17 -43.52
CA PRO A 34 8.70 -38.31 -42.12
C PRO A 34 7.71 -39.45 -41.85
N SER A 35 6.96 -39.89 -42.87
CA SER A 35 5.90 -40.89 -42.72
C SER A 35 6.37 -42.32 -43.03
N ASN A 36 7.53 -42.51 -43.67
CA ASN A 36 7.98 -43.86 -44.07
C ASN A 36 9.51 -44.07 -44.09
N GLY A 37 10.31 -43.04 -43.81
CA GLY A 37 11.77 -43.09 -43.75
C GLY A 37 12.48 -43.19 -45.11
N GLN A 38 11.75 -43.33 -46.23
CA GLN A 38 12.37 -43.40 -47.55
C GLN A 38 12.92 -42.04 -47.98
N LEU A 39 14.11 -42.02 -48.58
CA LEU A 39 14.70 -40.80 -49.13
C LEU A 39 13.76 -40.19 -50.17
N THR A 40 13.27 -38.98 -49.90
CA THR A 40 12.38 -38.19 -50.75
C THR A 40 13.15 -37.01 -51.32
N THR A 41 12.79 -36.63 -52.55
CA THR A 41 13.37 -35.51 -53.26
C THR A 41 12.27 -34.54 -53.67
N ILE A 42 12.51 -33.24 -53.46
CA ILE A 42 11.65 -32.17 -54.02
C ILE A 42 12.50 -31.30 -54.94
N ASP A 43 12.14 -31.30 -56.22
CA ASP A 43 12.82 -30.51 -57.24
C ASP A 43 12.38 -29.04 -57.17
N ASN A 44 13.36 -28.14 -57.21
CA ASN A 44 13.19 -26.69 -57.26
C ASN A 44 12.24 -26.13 -56.20
N MET A 45 12.30 -26.70 -55.00
CA MET A 45 11.55 -26.22 -53.85
C MET A 45 11.83 -24.72 -53.62
N VAL A 46 10.80 -23.95 -53.30
CA VAL A 46 10.96 -22.53 -52.95
C VAL A 46 11.10 -22.42 -51.44
N VAL A 47 12.22 -21.84 -50.98
CA VAL A 47 12.42 -21.49 -49.56
C VAL A 47 12.49 -19.98 -49.45
N PRO A 48 11.51 -19.32 -48.82
CA PRO A 48 11.55 -17.88 -48.63
C PRO A 48 12.78 -17.44 -47.81
N ALA A 49 13.09 -16.13 -47.86
CA ALA A 49 14.11 -15.56 -46.98
C ALA A 49 13.74 -15.79 -45.50
N ASN A 50 14.74 -15.91 -44.63
CA ASN A 50 14.57 -16.09 -43.18
C ASN A 50 13.64 -17.25 -42.80
N THR A 51 13.64 -18.31 -43.61
CA THR A 51 12.76 -19.46 -43.44
C THR A 51 13.56 -20.76 -43.46
N ILE A 52 13.27 -21.65 -42.51
CA ILE A 52 13.69 -23.06 -42.49
C ILE A 52 12.43 -23.89 -42.68
N VAL A 53 12.43 -24.81 -43.65
CA VAL A 53 11.26 -25.66 -43.92
C VAL A 53 11.48 -27.04 -43.33
N ILE A 54 10.65 -27.42 -42.36
CA ILE A 54 10.73 -28.72 -41.69
C ILE A 54 9.52 -29.57 -42.11
N PHE A 55 9.78 -30.69 -42.75
CA PHE A 55 8.75 -31.70 -43.04
C PHE A 55 8.56 -32.58 -41.81
N VAL A 56 7.33 -32.67 -41.29
CA VAL A 56 7.05 -33.36 -40.02
C VAL A 56 6.02 -34.46 -40.23
N GLY A 57 6.23 -35.60 -39.58
CA GLY A 57 5.31 -36.74 -39.63
C GLY A 57 5.62 -37.76 -38.55
N GLY A 58 4.96 -38.91 -38.65
CA GLY A 58 5.16 -40.00 -37.70
C GLY A 58 5.24 -41.35 -38.40
N ARG A 59 6.14 -42.20 -37.91
CA ARG A 59 6.38 -43.56 -38.39
C ARG A 59 6.96 -44.40 -37.26
N SER A 60 6.93 -45.72 -37.39
CA SER A 60 7.68 -46.58 -36.47
C SER A 60 9.17 -46.34 -36.69
N LEU A 61 9.87 -45.94 -35.62
CA LEU A 61 11.30 -45.65 -35.64
C LEU A 61 12.12 -46.91 -35.31
N PRO A 62 13.31 -47.08 -35.91
CA PRO A 62 14.13 -48.28 -35.75
C PRO A 62 14.85 -48.29 -34.39
N GLY A 63 14.17 -48.74 -33.35
CA GLY A 63 14.75 -48.98 -32.03
C GLY A 63 13.68 -48.85 -30.95
N GLU A 64 13.66 -49.77 -29.98
CA GLU A 64 12.61 -49.83 -28.94
C GLU A 64 12.55 -48.59 -28.02
N SER A 65 13.42 -47.60 -28.22
CA SER A 65 13.52 -46.39 -27.39
C SER A 65 13.71 -45.08 -28.17
N GLU A 66 13.60 -45.09 -29.50
CA GLU A 66 13.77 -43.87 -30.32
C GLU A 66 12.42 -43.14 -30.43
N ALA A 67 12.30 -41.98 -29.79
CA ALA A 67 11.06 -41.21 -29.75
C ALA A 67 10.93 -40.22 -30.92
N GLY A 68 12.05 -39.78 -31.47
CA GLY A 68 12.12 -38.81 -32.56
C GLY A 68 13.39 -39.00 -33.38
N GLU A 69 13.35 -38.58 -34.64
CA GLU A 69 14.51 -38.56 -35.54
C GLU A 69 14.45 -37.29 -36.40
N GLY A 70 15.37 -36.36 -36.14
CA GLY A 70 15.58 -35.12 -36.87
C GLY A 70 16.75 -35.20 -37.84
N SER A 71 16.60 -34.60 -39.02
CA SER A 71 17.65 -34.53 -40.04
C SER A 71 17.67 -33.14 -40.69
N THR A 72 18.86 -32.60 -40.95
CA THR A 72 19.07 -31.41 -41.80
C THR A 72 18.71 -31.66 -43.26
N GLY A 73 18.51 -32.92 -43.65
CA GLY A 73 18.47 -33.32 -45.05
C GLY A 73 19.79 -33.03 -45.78
N GLY A 74 19.73 -33.11 -47.11
CA GLY A 74 20.80 -32.75 -48.03
C GLY A 74 20.24 -32.03 -49.25
N PHE A 75 21.12 -31.63 -50.15
CA PHE A 75 20.71 -30.99 -51.39
C PHE A 75 21.61 -31.38 -52.56
N GLY A 76 21.06 -31.30 -53.76
CA GLY A 76 21.79 -31.24 -55.02
C GLY A 76 21.53 -29.90 -55.71
N ALA A 77 22.51 -29.31 -56.37
CA ALA A 77 22.33 -28.07 -57.12
C ALA A 77 23.15 -28.06 -58.41
N GLN A 78 22.60 -27.42 -59.45
CA GLN A 78 23.29 -27.17 -60.72
C GLN A 78 22.99 -25.75 -61.17
N GLY A 79 23.97 -25.06 -61.76
CA GLY A 79 23.80 -23.69 -62.22
C GLY A 79 25.09 -22.90 -62.20
N SER A 80 24.97 -21.58 -62.06
CA SER A 80 26.13 -20.69 -61.91
C SER A 80 26.85 -20.94 -60.58
N GLN A 81 28.14 -20.58 -60.50
CA GLN A 81 28.89 -20.69 -59.24
C GLN A 81 28.22 -19.90 -58.10
N ALA A 82 27.74 -18.69 -58.40
CA ALA A 82 27.02 -17.87 -57.42
C ALA A 82 25.75 -18.57 -56.88
N TRP A 83 25.08 -19.39 -57.70
CA TRP A 83 23.95 -20.20 -57.26
C TRP A 83 24.41 -21.36 -56.36
N LEU A 84 25.46 -22.08 -56.74
CA LEU A 84 26.02 -23.17 -55.93
C LEU A 84 26.51 -22.69 -54.57
N ASP A 85 27.17 -21.53 -54.53
CA ASP A 85 27.63 -20.87 -53.29
C ASP A 85 26.43 -20.45 -52.44
N LEU A 86 25.37 -19.90 -53.06
CA LEU A 86 24.14 -19.55 -52.35
C LEU A 86 23.47 -20.79 -51.73
N ILE A 87 23.38 -21.92 -52.41
CA ILE A 87 22.76 -23.12 -51.81
C ILE A 87 23.63 -23.67 -50.68
N SER A 88 24.95 -23.71 -50.88
CA SER A 88 25.88 -24.35 -49.94
C SER A 88 26.13 -23.52 -48.68
N ALA A 89 26.12 -22.19 -48.80
CA ALA A 89 26.37 -21.28 -47.68
C ALA A 89 25.13 -20.53 -47.20
N ARG A 90 24.09 -20.41 -48.05
CA ARG A 90 22.89 -19.59 -47.84
C ARG A 90 23.14 -18.18 -47.31
N GLY A 91 24.26 -17.60 -47.74
CA GLY A 91 24.68 -16.24 -47.39
C GLY A 91 25.55 -16.14 -46.13
N GLN A 92 25.89 -17.27 -45.50
CA GLN A 92 26.66 -17.30 -44.25
C GLN A 92 28.16 -17.38 -44.47
N THR A 93 28.92 -16.71 -43.60
CA THR A 93 30.39 -16.71 -43.66
C THR A 93 30.94 -17.96 -42.97
N GLY A 94 31.93 -18.60 -43.58
CA GLY A 94 32.56 -19.80 -43.00
C GLY A 94 31.95 -21.13 -43.43
N ALA A 95 30.78 -21.13 -44.08
CA ALA A 95 30.16 -22.35 -44.60
C ALA A 95 30.95 -23.02 -45.74
N LEU A 96 31.69 -22.24 -46.53
CA LEU A 96 32.51 -22.74 -47.66
C LEU A 96 33.99 -22.95 -47.27
N ALA A 97 34.34 -22.81 -45.99
CA ALA A 97 35.71 -23.03 -45.53
C ALA A 97 36.07 -24.52 -45.56
N ALA A 98 37.36 -24.84 -45.65
CA ALA A 98 37.84 -26.23 -45.60
C ALA A 98 37.47 -26.94 -44.29
N ASN A 99 37.42 -26.17 -43.19
CA ASN A 99 36.86 -26.56 -41.90
C ASN A 99 35.66 -25.64 -41.65
N PRO A 100 34.44 -26.02 -42.06
CA PRO A 100 33.29 -25.15 -41.96
C PRO A 100 32.99 -24.77 -40.51
N THR A 101 32.74 -23.49 -40.26
CA THR A 101 32.24 -22.98 -38.96
C THR A 101 30.78 -22.54 -39.03
N ASP A 102 30.18 -22.75 -40.20
CA ASP A 102 28.79 -22.43 -40.53
C ASP A 102 28.31 -23.45 -41.58
N PHE A 103 27.04 -23.42 -41.95
CA PHE A 103 26.48 -24.24 -43.03
C PHE A 103 25.31 -23.50 -43.70
N GLY A 104 24.88 -23.95 -44.88
CA GLY A 104 23.70 -23.40 -45.57
C GLY A 104 22.42 -24.19 -45.29
N PRO A 105 21.69 -23.94 -44.18
CA PRO A 105 20.47 -24.67 -43.87
C PRO A 105 19.33 -24.23 -44.80
N TRP A 106 18.65 -25.19 -45.44
CA TRP A 106 17.38 -24.92 -46.13
C TRP A 106 16.17 -25.37 -45.29
N GLY A 107 16.35 -26.39 -44.45
CA GLY A 107 15.25 -27.15 -43.91
C GLY A 107 15.69 -28.53 -43.42
N GLY A 108 14.75 -29.45 -43.41
CA GLY A 108 14.98 -30.82 -42.98
C GLY A 108 13.70 -31.59 -42.78
N SER A 109 13.80 -32.70 -42.06
CA SER A 109 12.66 -33.55 -41.71
C SER A 109 12.74 -34.02 -40.28
N ILE A 110 11.57 -34.18 -39.64
CA ILE A 110 11.45 -34.78 -38.31
C ILE A 110 10.39 -35.87 -38.36
N SER A 111 10.77 -37.07 -37.93
CA SER A 111 9.86 -38.20 -37.72
C SER A 111 9.65 -38.39 -36.22
N PHE A 112 8.41 -38.64 -35.78
CA PHE A 112 8.12 -39.06 -34.41
C PHE A 112 7.64 -40.51 -34.38
N ASP A 113 8.03 -41.24 -33.34
CA ASP A 113 7.60 -42.62 -33.18
C ASP A 113 6.07 -42.74 -33.00
N ASN A 114 5.49 -43.65 -33.79
CA ASN A 114 4.07 -44.00 -33.72
C ASN A 114 3.83 -45.52 -33.60
N SER A 115 4.87 -46.29 -33.25
CA SER A 115 4.79 -47.75 -33.04
C SER A 115 3.83 -48.14 -31.90
N GLY A 116 3.63 -47.24 -30.94
CA GLY A 116 2.85 -47.47 -29.72
C GLY A 116 3.72 -47.69 -28.48
N ASP A 117 5.03 -47.79 -28.64
CA ASP A 117 5.99 -48.02 -27.54
C ASP A 117 6.25 -46.72 -26.74
N THR A 118 6.09 -45.56 -27.37
CA THR A 118 6.24 -44.26 -26.71
C THR A 118 4.92 -43.79 -26.08
N SER A 119 4.90 -43.65 -24.74
CA SER A 119 3.75 -43.09 -24.01
C SER A 119 3.75 -41.56 -24.08
N TRP A 120 3.19 -40.99 -25.16
CA TRP A 120 3.24 -39.55 -25.40
C TRP A 120 2.33 -38.71 -24.47
N PHE A 121 2.82 -37.51 -24.12
CA PHE A 121 2.03 -36.42 -23.56
C PHE A 121 2.08 -35.19 -24.48
N TYR A 122 0.91 -34.63 -24.81
CA TYR A 122 0.74 -33.55 -25.80
C TYR A 122 0.24 -32.22 -25.20
N GLY A 123 0.16 -32.11 -23.87
CA GLY A 123 -0.36 -30.91 -23.21
C GLY A 123 0.46 -29.66 -23.53
N GLN A 124 -0.19 -28.50 -23.61
CA GLN A 124 0.50 -27.22 -23.85
C GLN A 124 1.31 -26.75 -22.62
N ASP A 125 0.85 -27.10 -21.42
CA ASP A 125 1.57 -26.97 -20.15
C ASP A 125 1.97 -28.37 -19.62
N THR A 126 2.48 -28.47 -18.39
CA THR A 126 2.86 -29.74 -17.76
C THR A 126 1.77 -30.30 -16.83
N ASN A 127 0.58 -29.72 -16.81
CA ASN A 127 -0.50 -30.21 -15.97
C ASN A 127 -0.98 -31.56 -16.48
N GLY A 128 -0.92 -32.57 -15.61
CA GLY A 128 -1.29 -33.94 -15.96
C GLY A 128 -0.20 -34.75 -16.67
N LEU A 129 1.02 -34.22 -16.81
CA LEU A 129 2.18 -35.00 -17.29
C LEU A 129 2.54 -36.06 -16.24
N ALA A 130 2.31 -37.34 -16.56
CA ALA A 130 2.61 -38.45 -15.67
C ALA A 130 4.10 -38.85 -15.74
N ARG A 131 4.63 -39.43 -14.64
CA ARG A 131 6.05 -39.81 -14.52
C ARG A 131 6.54 -40.79 -15.59
N ASN A 132 5.64 -41.56 -16.20
CA ASN A 132 5.94 -42.55 -17.23
C ASN A 132 5.65 -42.07 -18.66
N GLN A 133 5.22 -40.81 -18.83
CA GLN A 133 4.94 -40.25 -20.15
C GLN A 133 6.14 -39.47 -20.69
N THR A 134 6.39 -39.59 -21.99
CA THR A 134 7.36 -38.80 -22.73
C THR A 134 6.70 -37.52 -23.24
N ASP A 135 7.25 -36.37 -22.89
CA ASP A 135 6.72 -35.08 -23.31
C ASP A 135 7.02 -34.82 -24.79
N PHE A 136 5.97 -34.73 -25.62
CA PHE A 136 6.10 -34.54 -27.07
C PHE A 136 6.83 -33.24 -27.41
N ARG A 137 6.58 -32.16 -26.64
CA ARG A 137 7.23 -30.87 -26.89
C ARG A 137 8.75 -30.96 -26.67
N THR A 138 9.18 -31.67 -25.63
CA THR A 138 10.60 -31.87 -25.32
C THR A 138 11.32 -32.59 -26.45
N VAL A 139 10.77 -33.71 -26.95
CA VAL A 139 11.34 -34.45 -28.09
C VAL A 139 11.31 -33.57 -29.34
N ALA A 140 10.20 -32.90 -29.62
CA ALA A 140 10.12 -32.01 -30.79
C ALA A 140 11.15 -30.88 -30.77
N GLU A 141 11.46 -30.32 -29.60
CA GLU A 141 12.50 -29.29 -29.46
C GLU A 141 13.90 -29.88 -29.64
N HIS A 142 14.16 -31.07 -29.11
CA HIS A 142 15.39 -31.83 -29.35
C HIS A 142 15.64 -32.07 -30.84
N GLU A 143 14.65 -32.57 -31.58
CA GLU A 143 14.78 -32.85 -33.02
C GLU A 143 14.98 -31.59 -33.86
N VAL A 144 14.45 -30.45 -33.42
CA VAL A 144 14.76 -29.15 -34.07
C VAL A 144 16.25 -28.84 -33.96
N GLY A 145 16.92 -29.21 -32.86
CA GLY A 145 18.38 -29.09 -32.73
C GLY A 145 19.15 -29.81 -33.82
N HIS A 146 18.73 -31.03 -34.16
CA HIS A 146 19.33 -31.79 -35.26
C HIS A 146 19.06 -31.14 -36.61
N VAL A 147 17.87 -30.60 -36.85
CA VAL A 147 17.57 -29.83 -38.09
C VAL A 147 18.41 -28.55 -38.17
N LEU A 148 18.79 -27.96 -37.03
CA LEU A 148 19.69 -26.81 -36.95
C LEU A 148 21.19 -27.19 -36.95
N GLY A 149 21.52 -28.46 -37.17
CA GLY A 149 22.88 -28.91 -37.45
C GLY A 149 23.61 -29.59 -36.29
N VAL A 150 23.03 -29.66 -35.09
CA VAL A 150 23.65 -30.35 -33.95
C VAL A 150 23.75 -31.85 -34.28
N GLY A 151 24.97 -32.41 -34.25
CA GLY A 151 25.21 -33.82 -34.57
C GLY A 151 25.15 -34.20 -36.05
N THR A 152 24.76 -33.27 -36.93
CA THR A 152 24.40 -33.56 -38.33
C THR A 152 25.12 -32.67 -39.35
N SER A 153 25.55 -31.46 -38.97
CA SER A 153 26.16 -30.52 -39.91
C SER A 153 27.67 -30.73 -40.12
N PRO A 154 28.22 -30.25 -41.25
CA PRO A 154 29.66 -30.13 -41.43
C PRO A 154 30.32 -29.23 -40.36
N SER A 155 29.64 -28.15 -39.94
CA SER A 155 30.15 -27.25 -38.91
C SER A 155 30.26 -27.92 -37.54
N TRP A 156 29.36 -28.84 -37.20
CA TRP A 156 29.49 -29.67 -36.00
C TRP A 156 30.74 -30.54 -36.08
N SER A 157 30.90 -31.24 -37.20
CA SER A 157 32.02 -32.17 -37.41
C SER A 157 33.39 -31.50 -37.30
N THR A 158 33.51 -30.22 -37.68
CA THR A 158 34.72 -29.41 -37.49
C THR A 158 35.18 -29.33 -36.03
N TYR A 159 34.23 -29.29 -35.09
CA TYR A 159 34.51 -29.17 -33.66
C TYR A 159 34.50 -30.50 -32.91
N VAL A 160 34.28 -31.62 -33.58
CA VAL A 160 34.40 -32.94 -32.96
C VAL A 160 35.86 -33.37 -32.96
N SER A 161 36.40 -33.63 -31.78
CA SER A 161 37.77 -34.12 -31.60
C SER A 161 37.85 -35.14 -30.46
N ALA A 162 38.35 -36.34 -30.76
CA ALA A 162 38.62 -37.40 -29.77
C ALA A 162 37.44 -37.70 -28.80
N GLY A 163 36.21 -37.77 -29.32
CA GLY A 163 35.00 -38.04 -28.50
C GLY A 163 34.51 -36.83 -27.68
N THR A 164 34.99 -35.63 -28.01
CA THR A 164 34.56 -34.38 -27.39
C THR A 164 34.18 -33.34 -28.43
N PHE A 165 33.38 -32.36 -28.03
CA PHE A 165 33.10 -31.16 -28.78
C PHE A 165 33.91 -29.99 -28.23
N VAL A 166 34.70 -29.35 -29.10
CA VAL A 166 35.65 -28.29 -28.76
C VAL A 166 35.26 -26.93 -29.35
N GLY A 167 33.95 -26.69 -29.53
CA GLY A 167 33.43 -25.39 -29.93
C GLY A 167 33.75 -24.31 -28.87
N PRO A 168 34.28 -23.14 -29.27
CA PRO A 168 34.76 -22.12 -28.33
C PRO A 168 33.66 -21.59 -27.40
N THR A 169 32.43 -21.42 -27.91
CA THR A 169 31.30 -20.92 -27.12
C THR A 169 30.80 -21.98 -26.14
N SER A 170 30.68 -23.23 -26.60
CA SER A 170 30.30 -24.37 -25.77
C SER A 170 31.32 -24.62 -24.65
N MET A 171 32.61 -24.55 -24.96
CA MET A 171 33.67 -24.64 -23.95
C MET A 171 33.60 -23.48 -22.95
N ALA A 172 33.41 -22.24 -23.42
CA ALA A 172 33.27 -21.09 -22.53
C ALA A 172 32.08 -21.23 -21.58
N ASN A 173 30.94 -21.76 -22.06
CA ASN A 173 29.78 -22.09 -21.23
C ASN A 173 30.13 -23.08 -20.10
N ARG A 174 31.12 -23.96 -20.32
CA ARG A 174 31.61 -24.93 -19.32
C ARG A 174 32.92 -24.54 -18.65
N GLY A 175 33.23 -23.25 -18.55
CA GLY A 175 34.44 -22.78 -17.87
C GLY A 175 35.75 -23.21 -18.56
N GLY A 176 35.73 -23.37 -19.88
CA GLY A 176 36.87 -23.75 -20.71
C GLY A 176 37.00 -25.25 -20.97
N GLN A 177 36.06 -26.09 -20.52
CA GLN A 177 36.13 -27.54 -20.67
C GLN A 177 35.41 -28.04 -21.93
N ALA A 178 36.09 -28.86 -22.74
CA ALA A 178 35.50 -29.60 -23.86
C ALA A 178 34.30 -30.44 -23.40
N VAL A 179 33.26 -30.53 -24.24
CA VAL A 179 32.01 -31.24 -23.91
C VAL A 179 32.13 -32.70 -24.32
N LEU A 180 31.83 -33.64 -23.43
CA LEU A 180 31.84 -35.07 -23.77
C LEU A 180 30.70 -35.39 -24.73
N LEU A 181 30.98 -36.20 -25.74
CA LEU A 181 29.99 -36.69 -26.69
C LEU A 181 29.59 -38.13 -26.37
N ASP A 182 28.44 -38.53 -26.87
CA ASP A 182 28.01 -39.92 -26.88
C ASP A 182 28.83 -40.78 -27.87
N THR A 183 28.50 -42.06 -27.97
CA THR A 183 29.32 -43.03 -28.73
C THR A 183 29.32 -42.82 -30.24
N ASN A 184 28.26 -42.22 -30.81
CA ASN A 184 28.18 -41.91 -32.23
C ASN A 184 28.59 -40.46 -32.54
N ALA A 185 28.93 -39.67 -31.52
CA ALA A 185 29.33 -38.27 -31.61
C ALA A 185 28.26 -37.33 -32.20
N GLN A 186 26.99 -37.68 -32.03
CA GLN A 186 25.85 -36.87 -32.50
C GLN A 186 25.14 -36.13 -31.36
N HIS A 187 25.40 -36.52 -30.11
CA HIS A 187 24.80 -35.92 -28.92
C HIS A 187 25.83 -35.59 -27.86
N TRP A 188 25.43 -34.76 -26.90
CA TRP A 188 26.12 -34.71 -25.61
C TRP A 188 26.09 -36.07 -24.93
N ALA A 189 27.16 -36.41 -24.21
CA ALA A 189 27.19 -37.64 -23.43
C ALA A 189 26.02 -37.67 -22.41
N PRO A 190 25.42 -38.84 -22.14
CA PRO A 190 24.38 -38.99 -21.12
C PRO A 190 24.78 -38.35 -19.78
N GLY A 191 23.86 -37.59 -19.18
CA GLY A 191 24.09 -36.88 -17.91
C GLY A 191 24.87 -35.56 -18.03
N THR A 192 25.13 -35.08 -19.25
CA THR A 192 25.64 -33.73 -19.47
C THR A 192 24.60 -32.71 -18.98
N LYS A 193 25.00 -31.81 -18.08
CA LYS A 193 24.13 -30.80 -17.47
C LYS A 193 24.52 -29.38 -17.84
N SER A 194 23.52 -28.51 -17.93
CA SER A 194 23.64 -27.06 -18.02
C SER A 194 22.42 -26.41 -17.34
N ASP A 195 22.58 -25.21 -16.80
CA ASP A 195 21.53 -24.52 -16.01
C ASP A 195 20.94 -25.35 -14.84
N GLY A 196 21.73 -26.27 -14.29
CA GLY A 196 21.30 -27.17 -13.20
C GLY A 196 20.42 -28.35 -13.63
N VAL A 197 20.18 -28.52 -14.94
CA VAL A 197 19.36 -29.58 -15.53
C VAL A 197 20.13 -30.35 -16.60
N ASP A 198 19.63 -31.50 -17.04
CA ASP A 198 20.24 -32.21 -18.18
C ASP A 198 20.07 -31.37 -19.45
N ALA A 199 21.15 -31.25 -20.22
CA ALA A 199 21.14 -30.57 -21.51
C ALA A 199 20.21 -31.31 -22.47
N LEU A 200 19.48 -30.55 -23.29
CA LEU A 200 18.44 -31.14 -24.12
C LEU A 200 19.05 -32.04 -25.20
N MET A 201 20.19 -31.69 -25.77
CA MET A 201 20.85 -32.47 -26.82
C MET A 201 21.63 -33.69 -26.30
N THR A 202 21.18 -34.31 -25.20
CA THR A 202 21.63 -35.65 -24.76
C THR A 202 20.74 -36.73 -25.39
N PRO A 203 21.22 -37.97 -25.60
CA PRO A 203 20.46 -39.00 -26.34
C PRO A 203 19.28 -39.59 -25.54
N THR A 204 18.96 -39.05 -24.37
CA THR A 204 17.91 -39.60 -23.50
C THR A 204 17.04 -38.48 -22.96
N VAL A 205 15.76 -38.51 -23.34
CA VAL A 205 14.73 -37.63 -22.79
C VAL A 205 14.08 -38.30 -21.59
N GLN A 206 14.18 -37.68 -20.42
CA GLN A 206 13.59 -38.21 -19.18
C GLN A 206 12.06 -38.11 -19.20
N SER A 207 11.36 -39.23 -19.01
CA SER A 207 9.90 -39.25 -18.87
C SER A 207 9.42 -38.44 -17.64
N GLY A 208 8.22 -37.87 -17.75
CA GLY A 208 7.58 -37.10 -16.70
C GLY A 208 8.07 -35.67 -16.52
N LEU A 209 8.98 -35.20 -17.37
CA LEU A 209 9.51 -33.85 -17.32
C LEU A 209 9.42 -33.18 -18.69
N ARG A 210 9.12 -31.88 -18.69
CA ARG A 210 9.33 -31.02 -19.86
C ARG A 210 10.70 -30.38 -19.75
N ARG A 211 11.50 -30.50 -20.81
CA ARG A 211 12.80 -29.83 -20.97
C ARG A 211 12.78 -28.95 -22.21
N THR A 212 13.63 -27.94 -22.21
CA THR A 212 13.88 -27.01 -23.32
C THR A 212 15.38 -26.84 -23.47
N PHE A 213 15.82 -26.18 -24.55
CA PHE A 213 17.23 -25.85 -24.75
C PHE A 213 17.82 -25.16 -23.52
N THR A 214 18.98 -25.66 -23.10
CA THR A 214 19.81 -25.05 -22.06
C THR A 214 20.78 -24.04 -22.66
N SER A 215 21.48 -23.30 -21.80
CA SER A 215 22.57 -22.40 -22.19
C SER A 215 23.65 -23.11 -23.00
N LEU A 216 23.90 -24.40 -22.75
CA LEU A 216 24.84 -25.20 -23.53
C LEU A 216 24.30 -25.52 -24.93
N ASP A 217 23.01 -25.84 -25.04
CA ASP A 217 22.37 -26.16 -26.33
C ASP A 217 22.30 -24.91 -27.24
N TYR A 218 22.11 -23.72 -26.66
CA TYR A 218 22.25 -22.47 -27.40
C TYR A 218 23.71 -22.11 -27.73
N ALA A 219 24.66 -22.47 -26.86
CA ALA A 219 26.08 -22.21 -27.11
C ALA A 219 26.57 -23.01 -28.33
N VAL A 220 26.14 -24.25 -28.49
CA VAL A 220 26.52 -25.01 -29.68
C VAL A 220 25.93 -24.43 -30.95
N LEU A 221 24.68 -23.94 -30.96
CA LEU A 221 24.14 -23.27 -32.14
C LEU A 221 25.01 -22.09 -32.59
N LYS A 222 25.60 -21.31 -31.66
CA LYS A 222 26.57 -20.26 -31.98
C LYS A 222 27.85 -20.80 -32.59
N ASP A 223 28.38 -21.90 -32.06
CA ASP A 223 29.55 -22.56 -32.63
C ASP A 223 29.27 -23.09 -34.05
N LEU A 224 28.04 -23.48 -34.34
CA LEU A 224 27.59 -23.95 -35.66
C LEU A 224 27.31 -22.83 -36.67
N GLY A 225 27.47 -21.56 -36.29
CA GLY A 225 27.30 -20.40 -37.16
C GLY A 225 26.05 -19.56 -36.89
N TRP A 226 25.10 -20.05 -36.09
CA TRP A 226 23.85 -19.32 -35.82
C TRP A 226 24.10 -18.05 -34.98
N SER A 227 23.50 -16.95 -35.41
CA SER A 227 23.32 -15.72 -34.66
C SER A 227 22.25 -15.91 -33.58
N VAL A 228 22.66 -16.44 -32.43
CA VAL A 228 21.76 -16.67 -31.29
C VAL A 228 21.78 -15.47 -30.34
N GLN A 229 20.65 -14.80 -30.18
CA GLN A 229 20.46 -13.84 -29.09
C GLN A 229 20.25 -14.61 -27.78
N PRO A 230 20.68 -14.08 -26.62
CA PRO A 230 20.27 -14.66 -25.34
C PRO A 230 18.73 -14.79 -25.36
N PRO A 231 18.14 -15.93 -24.97
CA PRO A 231 16.69 -16.01 -24.83
C PRO A 231 16.27 -14.82 -23.99
N ALA A 232 15.30 -14.05 -24.49
CA ALA A 232 14.79 -12.91 -23.76
C ALA A 232 14.39 -13.42 -22.37
N GLN A 233 15.15 -13.06 -21.34
CA GLN A 233 14.90 -13.58 -20.01
C GLN A 233 13.58 -13.02 -19.53
N SER A 234 12.78 -13.83 -18.84
CA SER A 234 11.57 -13.30 -18.22
C SER A 234 12.01 -12.43 -17.05
N VAL A 235 11.68 -11.15 -17.11
CA VAL A 235 11.94 -10.18 -16.07
C VAL A 235 10.61 -9.89 -15.39
N PHE A 236 10.51 -10.22 -14.11
CA PHE A 236 9.32 -9.99 -13.30
C PHE A 236 9.47 -8.75 -12.43
N GLN A 237 8.46 -7.88 -12.45
CA GLN A 237 8.43 -6.65 -11.67
C GLN A 237 7.01 -6.35 -11.20
N TRP A 238 6.90 -5.55 -10.15
CA TRP A 238 5.62 -4.99 -9.72
C TRP A 238 5.05 -4.07 -10.80
N GLY A 239 3.71 -4.05 -10.92
CA GLY A 239 3.03 -3.11 -11.82
C GLY A 239 3.24 -1.64 -11.43
N ALA A 240 3.56 -1.37 -10.16
CA ALA A 240 3.93 -0.06 -9.64
C ALA A 240 4.89 -0.20 -8.43
N PRO A 241 5.74 0.80 -8.14
CA PRO A 241 6.61 0.79 -6.94
C PRO A 241 5.83 1.01 -5.63
N SER A 242 4.61 1.53 -5.72
CA SER A 242 3.73 1.77 -4.58
C SER A 242 2.26 1.62 -4.96
N TYR A 243 1.45 1.21 -3.98
CA TYR A 243 0.00 1.08 -4.09
C TYR A 243 -0.68 1.79 -2.93
N THR A 244 -1.96 2.13 -3.11
CA THR A 244 -2.74 2.80 -2.08
C THR A 244 -4.14 2.21 -2.06
N VAL A 245 -4.67 1.94 -0.87
CA VAL A 245 -6.00 1.37 -0.66
C VAL A 245 -6.63 1.96 0.60
N SER A 246 -7.92 2.25 0.60
CA SER A 246 -8.62 2.60 1.85
C SER A 246 -8.85 1.34 2.67
N GLU A 247 -8.72 1.42 3.99
CA GLU A 247 -9.07 0.31 4.90
C GLU A 247 -10.51 -0.21 4.68
N THR A 248 -11.42 0.65 4.21
CA THR A 248 -12.83 0.32 3.97
C THR A 248 -13.05 -0.47 2.68
N SER A 249 -12.00 -0.65 1.86
CA SER A 249 -12.09 -1.29 0.54
C SER A 249 -12.24 -2.82 0.62
N GLY A 250 -11.91 -3.41 1.78
CA GLY A 250 -11.94 -4.87 2.03
C GLY A 250 -10.87 -5.68 1.28
N SER A 251 -10.30 -5.17 0.19
CA SER A 251 -9.21 -5.83 -0.53
C SER A 251 -8.45 -4.89 -1.48
N LEU A 252 -7.22 -5.27 -1.83
CA LEU A 252 -6.38 -4.64 -2.85
C LEU A 252 -5.97 -5.66 -3.91
N LEU A 253 -6.18 -5.33 -5.20
CA LEU A 253 -5.64 -6.10 -6.33
C LEU A 253 -4.22 -5.63 -6.66
N VAL A 254 -3.24 -6.53 -6.59
CA VAL A 254 -1.84 -6.26 -6.94
C VAL A 254 -1.47 -6.98 -8.22
N THR A 255 -0.74 -6.31 -9.10
CA THR A 255 -0.32 -6.83 -10.41
C THR A 255 1.19 -7.04 -10.49
N VAL A 256 1.60 -8.13 -11.13
CA VAL A 256 2.99 -8.44 -11.50
C VAL A 256 3.07 -8.46 -13.01
N GLN A 257 4.03 -7.70 -13.55
CA GLN A 257 4.31 -7.63 -14.97
C GLN A 257 5.51 -8.50 -15.30
N ARG A 258 5.42 -9.18 -16.44
CA ARG A 258 6.51 -9.90 -17.08
C ARG A 258 6.88 -9.18 -18.36
N SER A 259 8.17 -8.91 -18.51
CA SER A 259 8.78 -8.45 -19.76
C SER A 259 9.86 -9.43 -20.20
N GLY A 260 10.09 -9.55 -21.50
CA GLY A 260 10.98 -10.59 -22.03
C GLY A 260 10.45 -12.01 -21.80
N GLY A 261 10.97 -12.96 -22.57
CA GLY A 261 10.60 -14.37 -22.52
C GLY A 261 9.16 -14.65 -22.96
N SER A 262 8.97 -15.70 -23.75
CA SER A 262 7.63 -16.11 -24.22
C SER A 262 7.19 -17.47 -23.66
N GLY A 263 8.11 -18.24 -23.04
CA GLY A 263 7.82 -19.55 -22.44
C GLY A 263 7.01 -19.49 -21.15
N ALA A 264 6.72 -20.65 -20.54
CA ALA A 264 6.16 -20.67 -19.19
C ALA A 264 7.22 -20.19 -18.18
N ALA A 265 6.82 -19.39 -17.19
CA ALA A 265 7.72 -18.89 -16.17
C ALA A 265 6.95 -18.60 -14.87
N SER A 266 7.64 -18.55 -13.74
CA SER A 266 7.01 -18.30 -12.45
C SER A 266 7.82 -17.36 -11.58
N VAL A 267 7.14 -16.68 -10.66
CA VAL A 267 7.77 -15.85 -9.63
C VAL A 267 6.96 -15.97 -8.34
N SER A 268 7.64 -16.02 -7.21
CA SER A 268 7.00 -16.04 -5.89
C SER A 268 6.80 -14.62 -5.38
N TYR A 269 5.73 -14.42 -4.60
CA TYR A 269 5.45 -13.18 -3.91
C TYR A 269 5.18 -13.44 -2.43
N ALA A 270 5.43 -12.44 -1.61
CA ALA A 270 5.03 -12.42 -0.21
C ALA A 270 4.73 -11.00 0.24
N THR A 271 3.80 -10.87 1.18
CA THR A 271 3.64 -9.69 2.02
C THR A 271 4.43 -9.83 3.31
N SER A 272 4.85 -8.70 3.87
CA SER A 272 5.44 -8.61 5.21
C SER A 272 5.06 -7.28 5.85
N ASP A 273 5.00 -7.27 7.17
CA ASP A 273 4.63 -6.08 7.95
C ASP A 273 5.53 -4.89 7.60
N GLY A 274 4.93 -3.71 7.52
CA GLY A 274 5.62 -2.43 7.54
C GLY A 274 5.32 -1.74 8.85
N THR A 275 4.42 -0.77 8.81
CA THR A 275 3.73 -0.27 10.01
C THR A 275 2.40 -0.97 10.26
N ALA A 276 1.79 -1.55 9.22
CA ALA A 276 0.62 -2.42 9.34
C ALA A 276 1.04 -3.82 9.83
N THR A 277 0.21 -4.45 10.65
CA THR A 277 0.39 -5.78 11.25
C THR A 277 -0.57 -6.82 10.64
N ALA A 278 -0.01 -7.92 10.13
CA ALA A 278 -0.81 -9.02 9.63
C ALA A 278 -1.74 -9.62 10.71
N GLY A 279 -3.02 -9.80 10.35
CA GLY A 279 -4.07 -10.30 11.24
C GLY A 279 -4.90 -9.20 11.92
N PHE A 280 -4.41 -7.95 11.92
CA PHE A 280 -5.13 -6.78 12.39
C PHE A 280 -5.54 -5.89 11.22
N ASP A 281 -4.59 -5.49 10.38
CA ASP A 281 -4.80 -4.47 9.32
C ASP A 281 -4.92 -5.10 7.93
N TYR A 282 -4.31 -6.27 7.75
CA TYR A 282 -4.41 -7.05 6.51
C TYR A 282 -4.21 -8.54 6.78
N THR A 283 -4.62 -9.39 5.84
CA THR A 283 -4.27 -10.82 5.89
C THR A 283 -2.97 -11.08 5.13
N ALA A 284 -1.97 -11.67 5.79
CA ALA A 284 -0.72 -12.04 5.13
C ALA A 284 -0.98 -13.03 3.97
N VAL A 285 -0.34 -12.77 2.83
CA VAL A 285 -0.46 -13.59 1.63
C VAL A 285 0.92 -13.88 1.07
N THR A 286 1.11 -15.13 0.65
CA THR A 286 2.27 -15.57 -0.12
C THR A 286 1.84 -16.60 -1.13
N GLY A 287 2.54 -16.68 -2.26
CA GLY A 287 2.26 -17.66 -3.28
C GLY A 287 3.23 -17.58 -4.45
N THR A 288 2.95 -18.37 -5.48
CA THR A 288 3.70 -18.38 -6.72
C THR A 288 2.75 -18.06 -7.87
N LEU A 289 3.08 -17.03 -8.64
CA LEU A 289 2.36 -16.69 -9.87
C LEU A 289 2.98 -17.48 -11.02
N ASN A 290 2.14 -18.25 -11.70
CA ASN A 290 2.52 -19.00 -12.90
C ASN A 290 2.03 -18.22 -14.13
N PHE A 291 2.97 -17.88 -15.01
CA PHE A 291 2.69 -17.25 -16.29
C PHE A 291 2.69 -18.33 -17.38
N ALA A 292 1.55 -18.45 -18.07
CA ALA A 292 1.48 -19.26 -19.27
C ALA A 292 2.37 -18.66 -20.38
N PRO A 293 2.73 -19.45 -21.41
CA PRO A 293 3.43 -18.90 -22.57
C PRO A 293 2.69 -17.69 -23.16
N GLY A 294 3.43 -16.60 -23.42
CA GLY A 294 2.88 -15.34 -23.92
C GLY A 294 2.10 -14.49 -22.90
N GLN A 295 1.82 -14.98 -21.69
CA GLN A 295 1.19 -14.18 -20.64
C GLN A 295 2.19 -13.17 -20.08
N THR A 296 1.78 -11.90 -20.04
CA THR A 296 2.63 -10.78 -19.59
C THR A 296 2.18 -10.15 -18.28
N VAL A 297 0.98 -10.48 -17.78
CA VAL A 297 0.44 -9.94 -16.52
C VAL A 297 -0.25 -11.06 -15.72
N GLN A 298 0.01 -11.08 -14.42
CA GLN A 298 -0.73 -11.83 -13.42
C GLN A 298 -1.08 -10.93 -12.24
N SER A 299 -2.06 -11.34 -11.43
CA SER A 299 -2.47 -10.60 -10.24
C SER A 299 -2.85 -11.52 -9.09
N PHE A 300 -2.84 -10.95 -7.88
CA PHE A 300 -3.39 -11.56 -6.69
C PHE A 300 -4.05 -10.49 -5.82
N VAL A 301 -4.79 -10.92 -4.81
CA VAL A 301 -5.53 -10.04 -3.90
C VAL A 301 -4.93 -10.10 -2.51
N ILE A 302 -4.76 -8.94 -1.89
CA ILE A 302 -4.46 -8.79 -0.47
C ILE A 302 -5.76 -8.40 0.24
N PRO A 303 -6.30 -9.22 1.15
CA PRO A 303 -7.45 -8.83 1.98
C PRO A 303 -7.03 -7.70 2.94
N ILE A 304 -7.80 -6.61 2.94
CA ILE A 304 -7.61 -5.48 3.85
C ILE A 304 -8.64 -5.61 4.96
N LEU A 305 -8.19 -5.57 6.20
CA LEU A 305 -9.04 -5.67 7.36
C LEU A 305 -9.36 -4.24 7.81
N ASN A 306 -10.65 -3.94 7.90
CA ASN A 306 -11.09 -2.73 8.56
C ASN A 306 -11.18 -3.07 10.04
N ASP A 307 -10.33 -2.46 10.85
CA ASP A 307 -10.59 -2.39 12.28
C ASP A 307 -11.26 -1.04 12.60
N GLN A 308 -11.79 -0.92 13.81
CA GLN A 308 -12.53 0.27 14.24
C GLN A 308 -11.61 1.27 14.96
N VAL A 309 -10.29 1.18 14.74
CA VAL A 309 -9.28 1.98 15.44
C VAL A 309 -8.60 2.91 14.44
N ALA A 310 -8.59 4.20 14.74
CA ALA A 310 -7.93 5.19 13.90
C ALA A 310 -6.41 5.21 14.16
N ASP A 311 -5.66 4.37 13.45
CA ASP A 311 -4.20 4.23 13.63
C ASP A 311 -3.36 5.04 12.63
N GLY A 312 -4.01 5.88 11.82
CA GLY A 312 -3.36 6.66 10.76
C GLY A 312 -3.00 5.80 9.54
N ASN A 313 -2.26 6.36 8.59
CA ASN A 313 -1.89 5.59 7.39
C ASN A 313 -0.81 4.56 7.71
N GLU A 314 -1.06 3.32 7.31
CA GLU A 314 -0.16 2.22 7.57
C GLU A 314 0.41 1.59 6.30
N THR A 315 1.45 0.77 6.45
CA THR A 315 2.21 0.24 5.31
C THR A 315 2.40 -1.27 5.35
N ILE A 316 2.24 -1.91 4.19
CA ILE A 316 2.61 -3.32 3.92
C ILE A 316 3.77 -3.34 2.94
N ASN A 317 4.78 -4.17 3.21
CA ASN A 317 5.88 -4.42 2.29
C ASN A 317 5.57 -5.60 1.36
N LEU A 318 5.84 -5.43 0.06
CA LEU A 318 5.72 -6.48 -0.96
C LEU A 318 7.10 -6.88 -1.49
N ILE A 319 7.35 -8.18 -1.64
CA ILE A 319 8.58 -8.70 -2.23
C ILE A 319 8.32 -9.77 -3.29
N LEU A 320 9.02 -9.66 -4.43
CA LEU A 320 9.17 -10.75 -5.39
C LEU A 320 10.43 -11.55 -5.09
N ALA A 321 10.33 -12.87 -5.22
CA ALA A 321 11.44 -13.78 -4.96
C ALA A 321 11.35 -15.04 -5.84
N ASN A 322 12.46 -15.80 -5.89
CA ASN A 322 12.53 -17.12 -6.52
C ASN A 322 11.92 -17.15 -7.94
N PRO A 323 12.39 -16.30 -8.88
CA PRO A 323 12.00 -16.44 -10.27
C PRO A 323 12.43 -17.83 -10.79
N SER A 324 11.65 -18.42 -11.70
CA SER A 324 11.99 -19.69 -12.36
C SER A 324 13.34 -19.62 -13.06
N ALA A 325 14.00 -20.76 -13.29
CA ALA A 325 15.31 -20.81 -13.95
C ALA A 325 15.33 -20.00 -15.26
N GLY A 326 16.37 -19.18 -15.45
CA GLY A 326 16.52 -18.29 -16.61
C GLY A 326 15.69 -17.00 -16.56
N ALA A 327 14.88 -16.79 -15.52
CA ALA A 327 14.18 -15.53 -15.26
C ALA A 327 14.91 -14.70 -14.18
N THR A 328 14.69 -13.39 -14.20
CA THR A 328 15.28 -12.43 -13.25
C THR A 328 14.21 -11.50 -12.68
N LEU A 329 14.56 -10.81 -11.59
CA LEU A 329 13.70 -9.77 -11.01
C LEU A 329 14.09 -8.40 -11.60
N GLY A 330 13.09 -7.66 -12.07
CA GLY A 330 13.24 -6.30 -12.58
C GLY A 330 13.00 -5.24 -11.50
N PHE A 331 12.94 -3.98 -11.91
CA PHE A 331 12.60 -2.87 -11.02
C PHE A 331 11.17 -2.38 -11.32
N PRO A 332 10.26 -2.33 -10.34
CA PRO A 332 10.48 -2.62 -8.91
C PRO A 332 10.32 -4.11 -8.58
N SER A 333 11.25 -4.70 -7.80
CA SER A 333 11.11 -6.05 -7.23
C SER A 333 10.58 -6.06 -5.79
N SER A 334 10.55 -4.89 -5.16
CA SER A 334 9.85 -4.58 -3.92
C SER A 334 8.90 -3.41 -4.14
N ALA A 335 7.77 -3.41 -3.44
CA ALA A 335 6.80 -2.32 -3.48
C ALA A 335 6.19 -2.09 -2.09
N VAL A 336 5.61 -0.91 -1.87
CA VAL A 336 4.93 -0.57 -0.61
C VAL A 336 3.45 -0.35 -0.88
N VAL A 337 2.59 -0.96 -0.08
CA VAL A 337 1.16 -0.62 -0.04
C VAL A 337 0.94 0.34 1.12
N THR A 338 0.24 1.45 0.88
CA THR A 338 -0.27 2.32 1.95
C THR A 338 -1.76 2.05 2.15
N ILE A 339 -2.13 1.61 3.36
CA ILE A 339 -3.51 1.56 3.82
C ILE A 339 -3.85 2.97 4.32
N ILE A 340 -4.87 3.58 3.72
CA ILE A 340 -5.39 4.87 4.14
C ILE A 340 -6.48 4.62 5.19
N ALA A 341 -6.20 5.05 6.42
CA ALA A 341 -7.20 5.12 7.48
C ALA A 341 -8.23 6.22 7.15
N PRO A 342 -9.48 6.13 7.65
CA PRO A 342 -10.46 7.17 7.48
C PRO A 342 -9.96 8.34 8.33
N GLY A 343 -9.80 9.51 7.71
CA GLY A 343 -9.19 10.69 8.35
C GLY A 343 -10.04 11.33 9.44
N HIS A 344 -10.49 10.58 10.45
CA HIS A 344 -11.23 11.13 11.57
C HIS A 344 -10.32 11.26 12.80
N HIS A 345 -9.81 12.48 12.99
CA HIS A 345 -9.14 12.86 14.23
C HIS A 345 -10.17 13.48 15.19
N PRO A 346 -10.45 12.83 16.33
CA PRO A 346 -11.44 13.37 17.25
C PRO A 346 -10.89 14.64 17.92
N ILE A 347 -11.74 15.67 18.00
CA ILE A 347 -11.40 16.94 18.65
C ILE A 347 -10.95 16.65 20.09
N GLY A 348 -9.78 17.16 20.45
CA GLY A 348 -9.19 16.99 21.76
C GLY A 348 -8.18 15.86 21.87
N ASP A 349 -7.73 15.23 20.77
CA ASP A 349 -6.51 14.39 20.73
C ASP A 349 -5.22 15.23 20.67
N TYR A 350 -4.82 15.81 21.80
CA TYR A 350 -3.62 16.63 22.00
C TYR A 350 -2.29 15.87 21.98
N ASP A 351 -2.25 14.53 21.98
CA ASP A 351 -0.99 13.77 21.84
C ASP A 351 -0.89 12.91 20.56
N GLY A 352 -1.94 12.90 19.73
CA GLY A 352 -1.92 12.34 18.38
C GLY A 352 -1.97 10.81 18.37
N VAL A 353 -2.56 10.20 19.39
CA VAL A 353 -2.63 8.75 19.58
C VAL A 353 -4.01 8.17 19.22
N GLY A 354 -4.85 8.95 18.54
CA GLY A 354 -6.18 8.54 18.06
C GLY A 354 -7.28 8.59 19.12
N PHE A 355 -6.98 9.04 20.34
CA PHE A 355 -7.95 9.16 21.42
C PHE A 355 -8.03 10.61 21.91
N THR A 356 -9.22 11.18 22.04
CA THR A 356 -9.38 12.48 22.70
C THR A 356 -8.89 12.41 24.17
N GLN A 357 -8.32 13.49 24.70
CA GLN A 357 -7.95 13.61 26.12
C GLN A 357 -8.80 14.65 26.84
N ILE A 358 -8.84 14.55 28.17
CA ILE A 358 -9.57 15.51 29.00
C ILE A 358 -8.76 16.80 29.11
N GLY A 359 -9.32 17.89 28.58
CA GLY A 359 -8.80 19.24 28.73
C GLY A 359 -9.66 20.09 29.67
N ILE A 360 -9.02 21.00 30.41
CA ILE A 360 -9.68 22.10 31.10
C ILE A 360 -8.95 23.39 30.74
N PHE A 361 -9.69 24.41 30.32
CA PHE A 361 -9.17 25.77 30.17
C PHE A 361 -9.69 26.68 31.29
N ARG A 362 -8.77 27.38 31.97
CA ARG A 362 -9.10 28.39 33.00
C ARG A 362 -8.89 29.80 32.45
N PRO A 363 -9.96 30.56 32.15
CA PRO A 363 -9.83 31.88 31.54
C PRO A 363 -9.13 32.92 32.41
N SER A 364 -9.23 32.81 33.74
CA SER A 364 -8.65 33.80 34.67
C SER A 364 -7.12 33.87 34.63
N ASN A 365 -6.46 32.81 34.17
CA ASN A 365 -5.01 32.73 34.08
C ASN A 365 -4.51 32.09 32.78
N ALA A 366 -5.39 31.93 31.78
CA ALA A 366 -5.10 31.30 30.49
C ALA A 366 -4.44 29.91 30.60
N MET A 367 -4.74 29.16 31.66
CA MET A 367 -4.13 27.86 31.89
C MET A 367 -4.95 26.75 31.23
N TRP A 368 -4.29 26.01 30.34
CA TRP A 368 -4.74 24.73 29.82
C TRP A 368 -4.18 23.62 30.71
N THR A 369 -5.04 22.69 31.14
CA THR A 369 -4.65 21.45 31.82
C THR A 369 -5.16 20.29 31.00
N ILE A 370 -4.25 19.50 30.43
CA ILE A 370 -4.60 18.35 29.59
C ILE A 370 -4.11 17.08 30.30
N LEU A 371 -5.00 16.10 30.45
CA LEU A 371 -4.69 14.80 31.04
C LEU A 371 -4.30 13.81 29.94
N ASN A 372 -3.01 13.71 29.62
CA ASN A 372 -2.49 12.79 28.61
C ASN A 372 -2.36 11.35 29.15
N HIS A 373 -2.10 10.39 28.25
CA HIS A 373 -1.91 8.98 28.61
C HIS A 373 -0.71 8.71 29.54
N THR A 374 0.21 9.68 29.71
CA THR A 374 1.39 9.63 30.59
C THR A 374 1.27 10.48 31.86
N GLY A 375 0.17 11.22 32.06
CA GLY A 375 -0.04 12.13 33.18
C GLY A 375 -0.47 13.54 32.75
N GLY A 376 -0.96 14.34 33.71
CA GLY A 376 -1.45 15.70 33.44
C GLY A 376 -0.34 16.71 33.12
N ARG A 377 -0.50 17.47 32.03
CA ARG A 377 0.38 18.57 31.64
C ARG A 377 -0.38 19.90 31.65
N GLY A 378 0.17 20.91 32.32
CA GLY A 378 -0.33 22.28 32.33
C GLY A 378 0.49 23.19 31.41
N SER A 379 -0.17 24.02 30.59
CA SER A 379 0.47 25.07 29.79
C SER A 379 -0.32 26.38 29.85
N ALA A 380 0.38 27.51 29.90
CA ALA A 380 -0.25 28.83 29.80
C ALA A 380 -0.30 29.24 28.32
N PHE A 381 -1.50 29.46 27.77
CA PHE A 381 -1.68 29.88 26.38
C PHE A 381 -3.00 30.65 26.19
N GLY A 382 -2.91 31.81 25.53
CA GLY A 382 -3.97 32.81 25.43
C GLY A 382 -3.72 34.01 26.34
N ALA A 383 -4.66 34.94 26.39
CA ALA A 383 -4.60 36.08 27.31
C ALA A 383 -5.27 35.72 28.64
N ALA A 384 -4.65 36.11 29.76
CA ALA A 384 -5.24 36.01 31.10
C ALA A 384 -6.29 37.10 31.34
N ASN A 385 -7.28 37.13 30.45
CA ASN A 385 -8.44 37.98 30.52
C ASN A 385 -9.65 37.07 30.26
N LEU A 386 -10.79 37.33 30.90
CA LEU A 386 -11.96 36.43 30.88
C LEU A 386 -12.66 36.33 29.51
N PHE A 387 -12.00 36.69 28.41
CA PHE A 387 -12.61 36.94 27.10
C PHE A 387 -12.09 36.06 25.96
N ASP A 388 -10.93 35.40 26.10
CA ASP A 388 -10.48 34.41 25.12
C ASP A 388 -11.31 33.11 25.28
N ILE A 389 -11.86 32.60 24.18
CA ILE A 389 -12.68 31.39 24.12
C ILE A 389 -11.82 30.22 23.63
N PRO A 390 -11.72 29.09 24.35
CA PRO A 390 -10.96 27.94 23.87
C PRO A 390 -11.63 27.32 22.64
N VAL A 391 -10.84 27.07 21.59
CA VAL A 391 -11.28 26.50 20.31
C VAL A 391 -10.30 25.43 19.82
N PRO A 392 -10.03 24.38 20.60
CA PRO A 392 -9.07 23.36 20.21
C PRO A 392 -9.50 22.66 18.91
N GLY A 393 -8.53 22.28 18.08
CA GLY A 393 -8.76 21.51 16.86
C GLY A 393 -7.46 21.24 16.11
N ASP A 394 -7.49 20.30 15.15
CA ASP A 394 -6.37 20.01 14.25
C ASP A 394 -6.36 20.99 13.08
N TYR A 395 -5.77 22.16 13.30
CA TYR A 395 -5.72 23.27 12.36
C TYR A 395 -4.58 23.17 11.36
N ASP A 396 -3.60 22.28 11.51
CA ASP A 396 -2.55 22.07 10.52
C ASP A 396 -2.68 20.75 9.73
N GLY A 397 -3.59 19.86 10.15
CA GLY A 397 -3.99 18.65 9.46
C GLY A 397 -3.01 17.50 9.66
N ILE A 398 -2.24 17.51 10.74
CA ILE A 398 -1.22 16.48 11.03
C ILE A 398 -1.73 15.39 11.98
N GLY A 399 -3.00 15.42 12.35
CA GLY A 399 -3.63 14.43 13.21
C GLY A 399 -3.46 14.68 14.69
N ARG A 400 -3.19 15.93 15.09
CA ARG A 400 -3.05 16.32 16.49
C ARG A 400 -3.92 17.54 16.76
N THR A 401 -4.57 17.58 17.92
CA THR A 401 -5.32 18.76 18.35
C THR A 401 -4.38 19.85 18.86
N GLU A 402 -4.46 21.03 18.24
CA GLU A 402 -3.79 22.24 18.73
C GLU A 402 -4.56 22.91 19.86
N GLN A 403 -3.81 23.51 20.78
CA GLN A 403 -4.36 24.53 21.67
C GLN A 403 -4.62 25.79 20.85
N ALA A 404 -5.86 26.25 20.85
CA ALA A 404 -6.24 27.47 20.15
C ALA A 404 -7.27 28.27 20.94
N VAL A 405 -7.23 29.59 20.78
CA VAL A 405 -8.20 30.52 21.38
C VAL A 405 -8.79 31.45 20.32
N PHE A 406 -10.08 31.73 20.44
CA PHE A 406 -10.79 32.76 19.69
C PHE A 406 -10.98 33.99 20.58
N ARG A 407 -10.58 35.15 20.07
CA ARG A 407 -10.76 36.44 20.73
C ARG A 407 -11.88 37.24 20.03
N PRO A 408 -13.07 37.33 20.63
CA PRO A 408 -14.23 37.96 19.97
C PRO A 408 -14.05 39.45 19.69
N SER A 409 -13.34 40.19 20.55
CA SER A 409 -13.14 41.64 20.40
C SER A 409 -12.32 42.05 19.17
N THR A 410 -11.51 41.13 18.64
CA THR A 410 -10.60 41.37 17.51
C THR A 410 -10.78 40.37 16.37
N GLY A 411 -11.68 39.39 16.51
CA GLY A 411 -11.85 38.31 15.54
C GLY A 411 -10.59 37.46 15.33
N GLN A 412 -9.73 37.34 16.35
CA GLN A 412 -8.46 36.62 16.23
C GLN A 412 -8.64 35.15 16.64
N TRP A 413 -8.26 34.23 15.77
CA TRP A 413 -8.04 32.82 16.08
C TRP A 413 -6.54 32.63 16.24
N ILE A 414 -6.09 32.36 17.47
CA ILE A 414 -4.68 32.21 17.82
C ILE A 414 -4.44 30.74 18.08
N ILE A 415 -3.65 30.10 17.22
CA ILE A 415 -3.42 28.65 17.20
C ILE A 415 -1.95 28.40 17.57
N LEU A 416 -1.71 27.54 18.55
CA LEU A 416 -0.37 27.18 19.01
C LEU A 416 0.11 25.93 18.31
N ASN A 417 1.22 26.00 17.58
CA ASN A 417 1.87 24.82 17.05
C ASN A 417 2.38 23.95 18.24
N PRO A 418 2.00 22.67 18.29
CA PRO A 418 2.18 21.88 19.50
C PRO A 418 3.62 21.32 19.63
N VAL A 419 4.43 21.43 18.57
CA VAL A 419 5.82 20.95 18.51
C VAL A 419 6.79 22.09 18.79
N ASN A 420 6.72 23.17 18.01
CA ASN A 420 7.69 24.27 18.07
C ASN A 420 7.19 25.49 18.87
N GLN A 421 5.97 25.45 19.41
CA GLN A 421 5.36 26.49 20.25
C GLN A 421 5.18 27.85 19.54
N THR A 422 5.28 27.89 18.21
CA THR A 422 5.00 29.12 17.43
C THR A 422 3.49 29.36 17.34
N GLN A 423 3.09 30.64 17.25
CA GLN A 423 1.68 31.03 17.15
C GLN A 423 1.31 31.40 15.72
N ARG A 424 0.19 30.88 15.24
CA ARG A 424 -0.45 31.27 13.99
C ARG A 424 -1.73 32.05 14.31
N VAL A 425 -1.89 33.23 13.70
CA VAL A 425 -3.08 34.06 13.88
C VAL A 425 -3.89 34.12 12.59
N VAL A 426 -5.18 33.81 12.68
CA VAL A 426 -6.17 33.97 11.60
C VAL A 426 -7.18 35.03 12.02
N TYR A 427 -7.54 35.95 11.11
CA TYR A 427 -8.52 37.00 11.36
C TYR A 427 -9.86 36.63 10.71
N PHE A 428 -10.84 36.26 11.54
CA PHE A 428 -12.13 35.75 11.07
C PHE A 428 -13.22 35.85 12.14
N GLY A 429 -14.43 36.29 11.74
CA GLY A 429 -15.59 36.49 12.62
C GLY A 429 -15.98 37.97 12.76
N ALA A 430 -17.22 38.25 13.18
CA ALA A 430 -17.65 39.61 13.46
C ALA A 430 -17.07 40.14 14.79
N LEU A 431 -16.74 41.43 14.84
CA LEU A 431 -16.15 42.09 16.01
C LEU A 431 -17.17 42.46 17.10
N ASN A 432 -18.44 42.06 16.93
CA ASN A 432 -19.57 42.51 17.74
C ASN A 432 -19.90 41.58 18.93
N LEU A 433 -18.99 40.67 19.32
CA LEU A 433 -19.11 39.75 20.46
C LEU A 433 -20.24 38.70 20.38
N PHE A 434 -21.05 38.64 19.30
CA PHE A 434 -22.22 37.76 19.22
C PHE A 434 -22.02 36.49 18.39
N ASP A 435 -20.91 36.38 17.67
CA ASP A 435 -20.55 35.17 16.92
C ASP A 435 -19.97 34.11 17.88
N ILE A 436 -20.54 32.90 17.86
CA ILE A 436 -20.08 31.76 18.66
C ILE A 436 -19.07 30.97 17.84
N PRO A 437 -17.81 30.76 18.31
CA PRO A 437 -16.86 29.95 17.57
C PRO A 437 -17.28 28.48 17.56
N VAL A 438 -17.23 27.85 16.39
CA VAL A 438 -17.67 26.47 16.12
C VAL A 438 -16.65 25.75 15.22
N PRO A 439 -15.37 25.64 15.63
CA PRO A 439 -14.37 24.94 14.82
C PRO A 439 -14.81 23.51 14.49
N GLY A 440 -14.44 23.04 13.31
CA GLY A 440 -14.68 21.66 12.87
C GLY A 440 -14.16 21.44 11.47
N ASP A 441 -14.11 20.19 11.01
CA ASP A 441 -13.74 19.82 9.64
C ASP A 441 -14.99 19.72 8.74
N TYR A 442 -15.46 20.87 8.28
CA TYR A 442 -16.65 21.01 7.46
C TYR A 442 -16.47 20.65 5.99
N ASP A 443 -15.25 20.44 5.48
CA ASP A 443 -15.00 19.99 4.10
C ASP A 443 -14.52 18.53 4.02
N GLY A 444 -14.10 17.93 5.14
CA GLY A 444 -13.81 16.51 5.28
C GLY A 444 -12.40 16.13 4.81
N ILE A 445 -11.46 17.09 4.85
CA ILE A 445 -10.08 16.87 4.40
C ILE A 445 -9.10 16.53 5.54
N GLY A 446 -9.61 16.31 6.76
CA GLY A 446 -8.82 16.05 7.96
C GLY A 446 -8.25 17.32 8.60
N ARG A 447 -8.83 18.50 8.33
CA ARG A 447 -8.36 19.78 8.90
C ARG A 447 -9.50 20.58 9.49
N THR A 448 -9.34 21.03 10.73
CA THR A 448 -10.24 21.96 11.40
C THR A 448 -10.23 23.32 10.70
N GLN A 449 -11.40 23.77 10.24
CA GLN A 449 -11.59 25.14 9.78
C GLN A 449 -12.08 26.05 10.93
N PRO A 450 -11.55 27.29 11.01
CA PRO A 450 -12.20 28.35 11.78
C PRO A 450 -13.62 28.58 11.28
N ALA A 451 -14.60 28.52 12.17
CA ALA A 451 -16.00 28.75 11.83
C ALA A 451 -16.74 29.45 12.98
N VAL A 452 -17.78 30.21 12.66
CA VAL A 452 -18.64 30.89 13.64
C VAL A 452 -20.12 30.61 13.36
N PHE A 453 -20.90 30.44 14.42
CA PHE A 453 -22.36 30.40 14.39
C PHE A 453 -22.92 31.74 14.89
N ARG A 454 -23.86 32.31 14.14
CA ARG A 454 -24.55 33.55 14.47
C ARG A 454 -26.00 33.25 14.88
N PRO A 455 -26.32 33.29 16.20
CA PRO A 455 -27.65 32.90 16.68
C PRO A 455 -28.80 33.75 16.14
N SER A 456 -28.57 35.05 15.94
CA SER A 456 -29.62 35.98 15.46
C SER A 456 -30.12 35.68 14.04
N THR A 457 -29.33 34.96 13.22
CA THR A 457 -29.65 34.67 11.82
C THR A 457 -29.59 33.18 11.49
N GLY A 458 -29.16 32.32 12.42
CA GLY A 458 -28.92 30.90 12.16
C GLY A 458 -27.79 30.65 11.16
N GLN A 459 -26.90 31.62 10.95
CA GLN A 459 -25.81 31.52 9.98
C GLN A 459 -24.62 30.75 10.55
N TRP A 460 -24.13 29.79 9.79
CA TRP A 460 -22.84 29.15 9.99
C TRP A 460 -21.88 29.69 8.94
N ILE A 461 -20.84 30.40 9.37
CA ILE A 461 -19.84 31.00 8.50
C ILE A 461 -18.55 30.21 8.71
N ILE A 462 -18.08 29.55 7.66
CA ILE A 462 -16.93 28.64 7.68
C ILE A 462 -15.83 29.26 6.83
N TYR A 463 -14.65 29.43 7.39
CA TYR A 463 -13.51 30.04 6.71
C TYR A 463 -12.48 28.97 6.32
N ASN A 464 -12.19 28.87 5.04
CA ASN A 464 -11.10 28.03 4.55
C ASN A 464 -9.79 28.86 4.53
N PRO A 465 -8.82 28.56 5.41
CA PRO A 465 -7.60 29.33 5.51
C PRO A 465 -6.55 29.00 4.43
N ILE A 466 -6.75 27.94 3.64
CA ILE A 466 -5.87 27.56 2.51
C ILE A 466 -6.23 28.42 1.29
N THR A 467 -7.52 28.46 0.97
CA THR A 467 -8.04 29.18 -0.19
C THR A 467 -8.41 30.63 0.11
N ASN A 468 -8.41 31.01 1.39
CA ASN A 468 -8.84 32.32 1.87
C ASN A 468 -10.29 32.67 1.45
N THR A 469 -11.19 31.68 1.53
CA THR A 469 -12.59 31.81 1.15
C THR A 469 -13.53 31.57 2.33
N GLN A 470 -14.74 32.10 2.27
CA GLN A 470 -15.79 31.88 3.27
C GLN A 470 -16.99 31.18 2.62
N ARG A 471 -17.57 30.23 3.35
CA ARG A 471 -18.82 29.56 3.00
C ARG A 471 -19.86 29.87 4.07
N VAL A 472 -21.08 30.22 3.66
CA VAL A 472 -22.20 30.46 4.57
C VAL A 472 -23.25 29.37 4.39
N ALA A 473 -23.68 28.77 5.49
CA ALA A 473 -24.81 27.85 5.57
C ALA A 473 -25.85 28.36 6.58
N TYR A 474 -27.09 27.86 6.48
CA TYR A 474 -28.20 28.26 7.35
C TYR A 474 -28.76 27.02 8.04
N TYR A 475 -28.68 26.95 9.36
CA TYR A 475 -29.23 25.85 10.13
C TYR A 475 -29.39 26.21 11.61
N GLY A 476 -30.48 25.74 12.23
CA GLY A 476 -30.90 26.11 13.58
C GLY A 476 -32.01 27.17 13.59
N ALA A 477 -32.62 27.39 14.75
CA ALA A 477 -33.61 28.45 14.90
C ALA A 477 -32.93 29.83 14.91
N THR A 478 -33.61 30.86 14.40
CA THR A 478 -33.15 32.25 14.44
C THR A 478 -33.41 32.92 15.80
N ASN A 479 -33.38 32.13 16.87
CA ASN A 479 -33.58 32.58 18.25
C ASN A 479 -32.27 32.39 19.02
N LEU A 480 -32.09 33.14 20.11
CA LEU A 480 -30.84 33.12 20.90
C LEU A 480 -30.69 31.88 21.80
N PHE A 481 -31.48 30.81 21.59
CA PHE A 481 -31.60 29.70 22.54
C PHE A 481 -31.04 28.36 22.05
N ASP A 482 -30.77 28.21 20.74
CA ASP A 482 -30.10 27.02 20.21
C ASP A 482 -28.59 27.12 20.51
N ILE A 483 -28.03 26.06 21.12
CA ILE A 483 -26.59 25.94 21.39
C ILE A 483 -25.94 25.19 20.23
N PRO A 484 -24.96 25.76 19.49
CA PRO A 484 -24.31 25.05 18.41
C PRO A 484 -23.44 23.90 18.96
N VAL A 485 -23.57 22.73 18.35
CA VAL A 485 -22.91 21.47 18.76
C VAL A 485 -22.38 20.73 17.53
N PRO A 486 -21.52 21.36 16.70
CA PRO A 486 -20.98 20.71 15.52
C PRO A 486 -20.25 19.42 15.87
N GLY A 487 -20.29 18.44 14.99
CA GLY A 487 -19.58 17.18 15.15
C GLY A 487 -19.85 16.22 14.00
N ASP A 488 -19.06 15.16 13.91
CA ASP A 488 -19.21 14.09 12.92
C ASP A 488 -20.08 12.96 13.47
N TYR A 489 -21.40 13.17 13.47
CA TYR A 489 -22.39 12.25 14.03
C TYR A 489 -22.66 11.02 13.16
N ASP A 490 -22.26 11.00 11.89
CA ASP A 490 -22.37 9.81 11.03
C ASP A 490 -21.05 9.03 10.91
N GLY A 491 -19.91 9.65 11.22
CA GLY A 491 -18.59 9.02 11.31
C GLY A 491 -17.88 8.91 9.97
N ILE A 492 -18.11 9.87 9.07
CA ILE A 492 -17.56 9.87 7.70
C ILE A 492 -16.34 10.79 7.52
N GLY A 493 -15.83 11.36 8.61
CA GLY A 493 -14.73 12.31 8.62
C GLY A 493 -15.16 13.76 8.35
N ARG A 494 -16.46 14.09 8.39
CA ARG A 494 -16.95 15.46 8.10
C ARG A 494 -17.84 15.98 9.22
N THR A 495 -17.56 17.19 9.68
CA THR A 495 -18.39 17.89 10.67
C THR A 495 -19.76 18.25 10.09
N GLN A 496 -20.83 17.77 10.72
CA GLN A 496 -22.20 18.19 10.47
C GLN A 496 -22.56 19.45 11.26
N LEU A 497 -23.52 20.18 10.71
CA LEU A 497 -24.10 21.37 11.34
C LEU A 497 -25.14 20.88 12.35
N ALA A 498 -24.96 21.16 13.63
CA ALA A 498 -25.89 20.67 14.65
C ALA A 498 -26.13 21.69 15.76
N VAL A 499 -27.34 21.65 16.33
CA VAL A 499 -27.76 22.50 17.45
C VAL A 499 -28.44 21.66 18.53
N PHE A 500 -28.20 22.01 19.80
CA PHE A 500 -28.91 21.48 20.95
C PHE A 500 -29.89 22.54 21.46
N ARG A 501 -31.15 22.15 21.67
CA ARG A 501 -32.20 22.99 22.20
C ARG A 501 -32.49 22.62 23.65
N PRO A 502 -32.07 23.44 24.63
CA PRO A 502 -32.20 23.10 26.05
C PRO A 502 -33.65 22.95 26.52
N SER A 503 -34.58 23.76 25.99
CA SER A 503 -35.99 23.75 26.40
C SER A 503 -36.71 22.43 26.09
N THR A 504 -36.23 21.67 25.12
CA THR A 504 -36.82 20.39 24.68
C THR A 504 -35.85 19.22 24.75
N ALA A 505 -34.62 19.45 25.26
CA ALA A 505 -33.50 18.50 25.21
C ALA A 505 -33.32 17.86 23.83
N THR A 506 -33.42 18.65 22.77
CA THR A 506 -33.40 18.12 21.38
C THR A 506 -32.09 18.47 20.70
N TRP A 507 -31.41 17.45 20.20
CA TRP A 507 -30.30 17.55 19.26
C TRP A 507 -30.88 17.52 17.85
N ALA A 508 -30.61 18.56 17.07
CA ALA A 508 -30.97 18.66 15.66
C ALA A 508 -29.68 18.69 14.84
N ILE A 509 -29.50 17.69 13.98
CA ILE A 509 -28.27 17.45 13.21
C ILE A 509 -28.61 17.53 11.72
N TYR A 510 -27.84 18.28 10.95
CA TYR A 510 -28.01 18.44 9.51
C TYR A 510 -26.74 18.05 8.77
N ASN A 511 -26.89 17.09 7.86
CA ASN A 511 -25.85 16.70 6.93
C ASN A 511 -26.03 17.49 5.61
N PRO A 512 -25.12 18.43 5.28
CA PRO A 512 -25.21 19.24 4.07
C PRO A 512 -24.82 18.51 2.78
N LEU A 513 -24.19 17.33 2.84
CA LEU A 513 -23.87 16.51 1.66
C LEU A 513 -25.10 15.76 1.15
N THR A 514 -25.81 15.11 2.06
CA THR A 514 -27.00 14.31 1.77
C THR A 514 -28.28 15.11 1.84
N ASN A 515 -28.21 16.34 2.38
CA ASN A 515 -29.34 17.22 2.66
C ASN A 515 -30.38 16.57 3.60
N THR A 516 -29.91 15.79 4.58
CA THR A 516 -30.76 15.07 5.55
C THR A 516 -30.69 15.69 6.95
N GLN A 517 -31.79 15.61 7.70
CA GLN A 517 -31.86 16.05 9.09
C GLN A 517 -32.21 14.89 10.02
N ARG A 518 -31.57 14.87 11.20
CA ARG A 518 -31.81 13.90 12.27
C ARG A 518 -32.14 14.66 13.56
N PHE A 519 -33.18 14.23 14.26
CA PHE A 519 -33.57 14.78 15.56
C PHE A 519 -33.46 13.68 16.63
N VAL A 520 -32.85 14.01 17.77
CA VAL A 520 -32.69 13.10 18.90
C VAL A 520 -33.05 13.84 20.19
N SER A 521 -33.97 13.30 20.97
CA SER A 521 -34.31 13.84 22.29
C SER A 521 -33.44 13.17 23.35
N TYR A 522 -32.47 13.90 23.91
CA TYR A 522 -31.50 13.37 24.84
C TYR A 522 -30.94 14.44 25.79
N GLY A 523 -30.84 14.10 27.08
CA GLY A 523 -30.55 15.01 28.19
C GLY A 523 -31.81 15.35 29.00
N ALA A 524 -31.69 16.23 29.99
CA ALA A 524 -32.85 16.76 30.70
C ALA A 524 -33.37 18.03 30.02
N ALA A 525 -34.70 18.15 29.90
CA ALA A 525 -35.37 19.38 29.45
C ALA A 525 -35.38 20.42 30.58
N ASN A 526 -34.21 20.73 31.11
CA ASN A 526 -33.96 21.75 32.10
C ASN A 526 -32.78 22.61 31.59
N LEU A 527 -32.77 23.91 31.91
CA LEU A 527 -31.76 24.84 31.39
C LEU A 527 -30.35 24.64 32.00
N PHE A 528 -30.06 23.46 32.57
CA PHE A 528 -28.88 23.23 33.40
C PHE A 528 -27.91 22.18 32.84
N ASP A 529 -28.33 21.35 31.89
CA ASP A 529 -27.44 20.43 31.19
C ASP A 529 -26.67 21.20 30.09
N ILE A 530 -25.33 21.07 30.09
CA ILE A 530 -24.43 21.67 29.09
C ILE A 530 -24.14 20.60 28.04
N PRO A 531 -24.46 20.81 26.74
CA PRO A 531 -24.14 19.83 25.71
C PRO A 531 -22.62 19.79 25.48
N VAL A 532 -22.08 18.58 25.41
CA VAL A 532 -20.65 18.30 25.25
C VAL A 532 -20.48 17.19 24.22
N PRO A 533 -20.89 17.37 22.95
CA PRO A 533 -20.68 16.33 21.94
C PRO A 533 -19.20 15.99 21.82
N GLY A 534 -18.85 14.76 21.50
CA GLY A 534 -17.45 14.35 21.30
C GLY A 534 -17.35 12.87 20.98
N ASP A 535 -16.19 12.43 20.52
CA ASP A 535 -15.91 11.01 20.32
C ASP A 535 -15.40 10.40 21.63
N TYR A 536 -16.30 9.78 22.38
CA TYR A 536 -16.08 9.29 23.72
C TYR A 536 -15.61 7.83 23.77
N ASP A 537 -15.83 7.07 22.71
CA ASP A 537 -15.44 5.67 22.57
C ASP A 537 -14.27 5.44 21.60
N GLY A 538 -13.88 6.47 20.84
CA GLY A 538 -12.69 6.49 19.99
C GLY A 538 -12.91 5.85 18.62
N VAL A 539 -14.17 5.71 18.18
CA VAL A 539 -14.52 5.03 16.92
C VAL A 539 -14.67 5.98 15.74
N GLY A 540 -14.33 7.25 15.96
CA GLY A 540 -14.39 8.27 14.95
C GLY A 540 -15.78 8.82 14.66
N ARG A 541 -16.71 8.64 15.60
CA ARG A 541 -18.05 9.24 15.56
C ARG A 541 -18.21 10.16 16.75
N THR A 542 -18.94 11.26 16.55
CA THR A 542 -19.35 12.14 17.65
C THR A 542 -20.58 11.56 18.35
N GLU A 543 -20.45 11.25 19.64
CA GLU A 543 -21.58 10.95 20.51
C GLU A 543 -22.22 12.21 21.07
N MET A 544 -23.53 12.13 21.28
CA MET A 544 -24.28 13.13 22.02
C MET A 544 -24.05 12.92 23.52
N ALA A 545 -23.56 13.96 24.20
CA ALA A 545 -23.33 13.91 25.63
C ALA A 545 -23.73 15.23 26.30
N VAL A 546 -24.07 15.15 27.58
CA VAL A 546 -24.41 16.30 28.43
C VAL A 546 -23.61 16.27 29.73
N PHE A 547 -23.16 17.43 30.19
CA PHE A 547 -22.56 17.65 31.50
C PHE A 547 -23.52 18.40 32.40
N ARG A 548 -23.65 17.94 33.64
CA ARG A 548 -24.51 18.51 34.67
C ARG A 548 -23.63 19.10 35.79
N PRO A 549 -23.50 20.43 35.84
CA PRO A 549 -22.60 21.09 36.81
C PRO A 549 -22.99 20.87 38.27
N SER A 550 -24.29 20.71 38.56
CA SER A 550 -24.80 20.61 39.94
C SER A 550 -24.28 19.40 40.72
N ASN A 551 -23.82 18.36 40.03
CA ASN A 551 -23.29 17.14 40.61
C ASN A 551 -22.06 16.58 39.87
N GLY A 552 -21.48 17.35 38.95
CA GLY A 552 -20.31 16.94 38.17
C GLY A 552 -20.56 15.71 37.28
N GLN A 553 -21.81 15.48 36.86
CA GLN A 553 -22.22 14.27 36.15
C GLN A 553 -22.15 14.48 34.63
N TRP A 554 -21.50 13.55 33.94
CA TRP A 554 -21.49 13.40 32.50
C TRP A 554 -22.40 12.25 32.11
N VAL A 555 -23.23 12.45 31.09
CA VAL A 555 -24.12 11.42 30.55
C VAL A 555 -23.89 11.34 29.05
N ILE A 556 -23.35 10.22 28.56
CA ILE A 556 -22.99 10.00 27.16
C ILE A 556 -23.93 8.95 26.56
N LEU A 557 -24.48 9.25 25.38
CA LEU A 557 -25.38 8.37 24.65
C LEU A 557 -24.61 7.49 23.68
N ASN A 558 -24.72 6.17 23.82
CA ASN A 558 -24.21 5.27 22.80
C ASN A 558 -25.01 5.44 21.50
N PRO A 559 -24.33 5.65 20.35
CA PRO A 559 -25.01 6.01 19.11
C PRO A 559 -25.70 4.82 18.42
N ILE A 560 -25.36 3.59 18.81
CA ILE A 560 -25.86 2.33 18.23
C ILE A 560 -27.06 1.82 19.02
N ASP A 561 -26.90 1.61 20.33
CA ASP A 561 -27.91 0.95 21.17
C ASP A 561 -28.71 1.92 22.07
N GLN A 562 -28.39 3.21 22.02
CA GLN A 562 -28.99 4.29 22.83
C GLN A 562 -28.83 4.10 24.35
N SER A 563 -27.95 3.20 24.79
CA SER A 563 -27.61 3.07 26.20
C SER A 563 -26.89 4.33 26.71
N GLN A 564 -27.07 4.63 27.99
CA GLN A 564 -26.43 5.80 28.64
C GLN A 564 -25.25 5.36 29.47
N ARG A 565 -24.12 6.04 29.31
CA ARG A 565 -22.94 5.87 30.14
C ARG A 565 -22.77 7.08 31.06
N LEU A 566 -22.69 6.82 32.37
CA LEU A 566 -22.52 7.85 33.40
C LEU A 566 -21.07 7.94 33.87
N VAL A 567 -20.55 9.16 33.97
CA VAL A 567 -19.21 9.45 34.52
C VAL A 567 -19.29 10.67 35.45
N TYR A 568 -18.47 10.71 36.50
CA TYR A 568 -18.43 11.81 37.46
C TYR A 568 -17.04 12.44 37.48
N PHE A 569 -16.90 13.70 37.05
CA PHE A 569 -15.63 14.43 37.01
C PHE A 569 -15.85 15.97 36.85
N GLY A 570 -14.97 16.78 37.47
CA GLY A 570 -15.07 18.25 37.52
C GLY A 570 -15.41 18.78 38.93
N ALA A 571 -15.15 20.06 39.22
CA ALA A 571 -15.57 20.64 40.50
C ALA A 571 -17.10 20.76 40.56
N THR A 572 -17.71 20.56 41.75
CA THR A 572 -19.17 20.73 41.95
C THR A 572 -19.58 22.19 42.02
N ASN A 573 -19.10 23.00 41.09
CA ASN A 573 -19.34 24.44 41.01
C ASN A 573 -19.52 24.86 39.55
N TYR A 574 -20.09 26.04 39.33
CA TYR A 574 -20.44 26.55 37.98
C TYR A 574 -19.25 27.20 37.24
N PHE A 575 -18.00 26.97 37.66
CA PHE A 575 -16.83 27.73 37.19
C PHE A 575 -15.98 26.98 36.13
N ASP A 576 -16.17 25.68 35.94
CA ASP A 576 -15.39 24.88 34.99
C ASP A 576 -16.09 24.81 33.62
N ILE A 577 -15.35 25.08 32.53
CA ILE A 577 -15.80 24.83 31.14
C ILE A 577 -15.33 23.42 30.74
N PRO A 578 -16.25 22.45 30.56
CA PRO A 578 -15.88 21.12 30.10
C PRO A 578 -15.39 21.18 28.64
N LEU A 579 -14.20 20.64 28.36
CA LEU A 579 -13.76 20.33 26.99
C LEU A 579 -14.03 18.83 26.72
N GLN A 580 -14.25 18.48 25.45
CA GLN A 580 -14.63 17.14 24.97
C GLN A 580 -13.59 16.09 25.43
N ALA A 581 -14.03 14.89 25.86
CA ALA A 581 -13.20 13.96 26.65
C ALA A 581 -13.70 12.48 26.73
N PRO A 582 -13.07 11.47 26.11
CA PRO A 582 -13.47 10.05 26.14
C PRO A 582 -13.15 9.37 27.46
N ILE A 583 -13.91 8.30 27.74
CA ILE A 583 -13.88 7.58 29.02
C ILE A 583 -12.81 6.47 29.03
N ALA A 584 -12.20 6.10 27.89
CA ALA A 584 -11.17 5.06 27.84
C ALA A 584 -9.91 5.39 28.68
N SER A 585 -9.58 6.68 28.82
CA SER A 585 -8.52 7.19 29.69
C SER A 585 -8.75 6.92 31.19
N LEU A 586 -9.97 6.56 31.60
CA LEU A 586 -10.31 6.20 32.99
C LEU A 586 -10.12 4.71 33.31
N LYS A 587 -9.88 3.82 32.33
CA LYS A 587 -9.49 2.42 32.58
C LYS A 587 -7.98 2.22 32.75
N LYS A 588 -7.13 3.08 32.16
CA LYS A 588 -5.67 3.05 32.37
C LYS A 588 -5.20 3.74 33.66
N LEU A 589 -6.08 4.41 34.40
CA LEU A 589 -5.90 4.76 35.83
C LEU A 589 -6.13 3.56 36.76
N GLY A 590 -5.67 2.37 36.35
CA GLY A 590 -5.73 1.11 37.09
C GLY A 590 -4.90 1.10 38.38
N LYS A 591 -5.26 1.97 39.31
CA LYS A 591 -4.97 1.86 40.74
C LYS A 591 -6.17 2.21 41.62
N PHE A 592 -7.40 1.95 41.18
CA PHE A 592 -8.53 1.75 42.11
C PHE A 592 -9.47 0.68 41.57
N GLY A 593 -9.09 -0.58 41.77
CA GLY A 593 -10.03 -1.70 41.69
C GLY A 593 -10.67 -1.91 43.07
N GLY A 594 -11.99 -1.97 43.12
CA GLY A 594 -12.72 -2.46 44.28
C GLY A 594 -13.93 -1.61 44.63
N ASN A 595 -15.07 -2.29 44.76
CA ASN A 595 -16.32 -1.77 45.34
C ASN A 595 -16.08 -1.11 46.71
N SER A 596 -15.87 0.21 46.75
CA SER A 596 -16.18 1.11 47.87
C SER A 596 -15.71 2.52 47.53
N LEU A 597 -16.64 3.43 47.24
CA LEU A 597 -16.39 4.86 47.21
C LEU A 597 -16.24 5.37 48.65
N THR A 598 -15.02 5.38 49.17
CA THR A 598 -14.64 6.31 50.25
C THR A 598 -13.95 7.51 49.63
N ALA A 599 -14.48 8.69 49.94
CA ALA A 599 -14.04 9.99 49.43
C ALA A 599 -12.51 10.15 49.40
N LEU A 600 -11.98 10.65 48.28
CA LEU A 600 -10.70 11.35 48.25
C LEU A 600 -10.87 12.69 48.97
N SER A 601 -10.94 12.64 50.31
CA SER A 601 -10.76 13.81 51.16
C SER A 601 -9.30 14.24 51.11
N THR A 602 -9.07 15.53 50.82
CA THR A 602 -7.84 16.29 51.07
C THR A 602 -6.55 15.70 50.47
N VAL A 603 -6.16 16.21 49.29
CA VAL A 603 -4.73 16.34 48.96
C VAL A 603 -4.16 17.35 49.95
N SER A 604 -3.37 16.87 50.91
CA SER A 604 -2.74 17.70 51.95
C SER A 604 -1.86 18.79 51.33
N ALA A 605 -1.96 20.00 51.87
CA ALA A 605 -1.23 21.22 51.48
C ALA A 605 0.31 21.13 51.53
N GLN A 606 0.89 19.95 51.73
CA GLN A 606 2.34 19.74 51.87
C GLN A 606 3.05 19.44 50.53
N GLN A 607 2.39 18.83 49.55
CA GLN A 607 3.03 18.48 48.26
C GLN A 607 3.07 19.63 47.22
N VAL A 608 2.38 20.75 47.49
CA VAL A 608 2.45 21.97 46.65
C VAL A 608 3.62 22.88 47.05
N SER A 609 4.27 22.64 48.20
CA SER A 609 5.34 23.50 48.73
C SER A 609 6.75 23.21 48.21
N SER A 610 6.99 22.04 47.60
CA SER A 610 8.33 21.66 47.09
C SER A 610 8.58 22.01 45.61
N ALA A 611 7.57 22.50 44.89
CA ALA A 611 7.72 23.05 43.55
C ALA A 611 7.82 24.60 43.53
N ALA A 612 7.41 25.26 44.63
CA ALA A 612 7.48 26.71 44.79
C ALA A 612 8.83 27.22 45.32
N SER A 613 9.67 26.35 45.88
CA SER A 613 10.97 26.71 46.49
C SER A 613 12.16 26.64 45.52
N ALA A 614 11.94 26.28 44.25
CA ALA A 614 12.98 26.28 43.21
C ALA A 614 13.00 27.55 42.33
N PHE A 615 12.10 28.52 42.54
CA PHE A 615 12.01 29.74 41.73
C PHE A 615 12.46 31.02 42.44
N THR A 616 12.90 30.94 43.70
CA THR A 616 13.44 32.08 44.47
C THR A 616 14.99 32.14 44.41
N ALA A 617 15.59 31.79 43.28
CA ALA A 617 17.05 31.88 43.07
C ALA A 617 17.48 32.57 41.77
N LEU A 618 16.55 33.21 41.04
CA LEU A 618 16.82 33.91 39.78
C LEU A 618 16.11 35.28 39.72
N SER A 619 16.31 36.12 40.75
CA SER A 619 16.02 37.55 40.65
C SER A 619 16.85 38.38 41.64
N THR A 620 18.18 38.31 41.55
CA THR A 620 19.07 39.32 42.13
C THR A 620 20.08 39.77 41.08
N SER A 621 19.65 40.66 40.18
CA SER A 621 20.53 41.66 39.59
C SER A 621 19.72 42.74 38.86
N GLN A 622 19.74 43.95 39.45
CA GLN A 622 19.40 45.26 38.86
C GLN A 622 17.89 45.51 38.61
N GLY A 623 17.25 46.58 39.09
CA GLY A 623 17.70 47.78 39.78
C GLY A 623 16.66 48.88 39.49
N GLU A 624 16.03 49.42 40.54
CA GLU A 624 15.40 50.75 40.64
C GLU A 624 14.16 51.07 39.74
N THR A 625 13.10 51.79 40.13
CA THR A 625 12.49 52.39 41.35
C THR A 625 11.02 52.68 40.93
N SER A 626 9.95 52.54 41.73
CA SER A 626 9.55 53.44 42.83
C SER A 626 8.20 52.98 43.43
N SER A 627 8.22 52.76 44.75
CA SER A 627 7.20 53.07 45.79
C SER A 627 5.69 52.97 45.51
N ASN A 628 5.03 52.04 46.21
CA ASN A 628 4.33 52.36 47.47
C ASN A 628 4.05 51.09 48.29
N SER A 629 4.57 51.08 49.52
CA SER A 629 4.51 50.01 50.52
C SER A 629 3.31 50.16 51.45
N VAL A 630 2.66 49.05 51.82
CA VAL A 630 2.06 48.86 53.17
C VAL A 630 2.24 47.39 53.59
N GLU A 631 2.67 47.25 54.84
CA GLU A 631 3.19 46.10 55.58
C GLU A 631 2.09 45.12 56.06
N ILE A 632 2.37 43.81 56.03
CA ILE A 632 1.52 42.76 56.59
C ILE A 632 1.99 42.47 58.01
N ILE A 633 1.12 42.69 59.00
CA ILE A 633 1.27 42.14 60.36
C ILE A 633 0.58 40.77 60.37
N THR A 634 1.35 39.73 60.70
CA THR A 634 0.86 38.36 60.93
C THR A 634 0.42 38.19 62.39
N GLY A 635 -0.64 37.41 62.61
CA GLY A 635 -1.10 37.01 63.94
C GLY A 635 -2.22 35.98 63.89
N ASP A 636 -1.87 34.72 64.15
CA ASP A 636 -2.76 33.66 64.63
C ASP A 636 -3.42 34.09 65.96
N ASP A 637 -4.71 33.81 66.18
CA ASP A 637 -5.19 32.84 67.19
C ASP A 637 -6.73 32.84 67.39
N GLN A 638 -7.24 31.63 67.63
CA GLN A 638 -8.42 31.17 68.38
C GLN A 638 -9.68 32.05 68.63
N ALA A 639 -10.83 31.40 68.33
CA ALA A 639 -12.09 31.34 69.09
C ALA A 639 -12.82 32.62 69.54
N THR A 640 -14.09 32.79 69.12
CA THR A 640 -15.30 32.80 70.00
C THR A 640 -16.54 33.25 69.24
N SER A 641 -17.68 32.68 69.64
CA SER A 641 -19.04 33.00 69.20
C SER A 641 -19.44 34.46 69.52
N THR A 642 -20.14 35.14 68.61
CA THR A 642 -21.38 35.92 68.89
C THR A 642 -21.85 36.66 67.64
N LEU A 643 -23.09 36.38 67.22
CA LEU A 643 -23.86 37.25 66.33
C LEU A 643 -24.17 38.57 67.05
N PRO A 644 -24.21 39.71 66.33
CA PRO A 644 -25.54 40.26 66.05
C PRO A 644 -25.72 40.81 64.62
N ARG A 645 -26.95 40.66 64.14
CA ARG A 645 -27.53 41.23 62.91
C ARG A 645 -27.02 42.63 62.58
N ARG A 646 -26.44 42.80 61.39
CA ARG A 646 -26.52 44.04 60.60
C ARG A 646 -26.85 43.72 59.15
N LYS A 647 -27.98 44.31 58.72
CA LYS A 647 -28.48 44.58 57.37
C LYS A 647 -27.74 43.91 56.20
N SER A 648 -28.45 43.02 55.51
CA SER A 648 -28.13 42.53 54.18
C SER A 648 -28.02 43.70 53.19
N SER A 649 -26.81 44.16 52.93
CA SER A 649 -26.44 44.74 51.64
C SER A 649 -25.88 43.61 50.79
N SER A 650 -26.62 43.18 49.79
CA SER A 650 -26.17 42.27 48.75
C SER A 650 -24.91 42.84 48.09
N GLN A 651 -23.74 42.30 48.41
CA GLN A 651 -22.55 42.47 47.58
C GLN A 651 -22.66 41.49 46.42
N SER A 652 -23.11 42.02 45.28
CA SER A 652 -23.09 41.36 43.98
C SER A 652 -21.63 41.22 43.53
N ILE A 653 -21.15 39.98 43.39
CA ILE A 653 -19.83 39.69 42.81
C ILE A 653 -20.00 38.65 41.70
N THR A 654 -19.92 39.16 40.47
CA THR A 654 -19.38 38.58 39.22
C THR A 654 -19.79 37.15 38.84
N ARG A 655 -20.85 37.04 38.01
CA ARG A 655 -21.24 35.85 37.24
C ARG A 655 -20.41 35.74 35.94
N LEU A 656 -20.11 34.51 35.53
CA LEU A 656 -19.45 34.15 34.27
C LEU A 656 -20.39 34.31 33.06
N ALA A 657 -19.82 34.78 31.96
CA ALA A 657 -20.44 35.37 30.77
C ALA A 657 -21.33 34.47 29.88
N TRP A 658 -21.68 33.25 30.30
CA TRP A 658 -22.57 32.38 29.54
C TRP A 658 -24.04 32.45 29.98
N LEU A 659 -24.33 33.03 31.16
CA LEU A 659 -25.70 33.16 31.67
C LEU A 659 -26.20 34.62 31.77
N ASP A 660 -25.30 35.61 31.69
CA ASP A 660 -25.70 37.03 31.81
C ASP A 660 -26.16 37.66 30.48
N VAL A 661 -26.06 36.96 29.35
CA VAL A 661 -26.71 37.35 28.09
C VAL A 661 -28.22 37.02 28.09
N LEU A 662 -28.70 36.20 29.04
CA LEU A 662 -30.08 35.71 29.06
C LEU A 662 -31.06 36.52 29.92
N ASN A 663 -30.63 37.54 30.67
CA ASN A 663 -31.49 38.31 31.58
C ASN A 663 -31.68 39.80 31.20
N GLY A 664 -31.31 40.20 29.98
CA GLY A 664 -31.33 41.60 29.54
C GLY A 664 -32.46 42.00 28.56
N ALA A 665 -33.61 41.34 28.58
CA ALA A 665 -34.75 41.69 27.72
C ALA A 665 -36.07 41.76 28.49
N SER A 666 -36.29 42.91 29.14
CA SER A 666 -37.61 43.53 29.35
C SER A 666 -37.47 45.04 29.26
#